data_AF-A0A2T2N923-F1
#
_entry.id   AF-A0A2T2N923-F1
#
_cell.length_a   1.000
_cell.length_b   1.000
_cell.length_c   1.000
_cell.angle_alpha   90.00
_cell.angle_beta   90.00
_cell.angle_gamma   90.00
#
_symmetry.space_group_name_H-M   'P 1'
#
loop_
_entity.id
_entity.type
_entity.pdbx_description
1 polymer ?
#
loop_
_entity_poly.entity_id
_entity_poly.type
_entity_poly.pdbx_seq_one_letter_code
_entity_poly.pdbx_strand_id
1 'polypeptide(L)'
;MARQGEESGGIARSSFTTSLQVLWHPIRVAIVDLAGMELLSSGQRTAKNGTLSQHSLARDGTTIDSSRPTNGPAVDFHPPRMPCQLASRHHTALARAAFSFHRDSGSLGSIYLTSRLPKPPLAATPHSSQSFVIAQDEAQSWNDIPEIEVYGQHFFYTNNGSQFFFRGVAYQQNYSPNGTANQNNGNTRYTDPLADGNACRRDIPYLKQIFTNVIRVYAIDPGNNHDDCMEQLAAADIYVVADLGEPGTSIISNDPNWDVSLYQRYTSVVDTLQKYRNVIGFFAGNENVSRDNETVAAAYVKAAVRDIKGYISSQNYRSSLGVGYATADVPSRNELAHYFACEPGNSGNSTAIDFWGYNVYSWCGNSTYQQSEYGERVDFFSDFPVPVFFAEYGCIEGLENGPTSRPFTEVQVLFGNMTGVFSGGIVYEWFMGENNYGLIELENDGASVSPYPDFTSLRDQLATISPSSTMRSTYTPSNTPPACPTVDASWEAAATPLPPSVNPQLCACMVRNLECNIESTDEESYGSVFGFICGENAEFCAGIEHNATTGTYGGLSGCDPKDQLAWVANQYYLANGRSASACDFSGMATTQSASTSSGCQSLLEAVGTEGTGTVASPTGRGTEAAGTGGSSSSSGGAAPGVSTPGFFGGNVIMVAYTAIAVISVAGIVAL
;
A
#
# COMPACT_ATOMS: atom_id res chain seq x y z
N MET A 1 -29.40 15.78 46.53
CA MET A 1 -29.50 15.97 48.00
C MET A 1 -29.30 14.62 48.66
N ALA A 2 -28.16 14.43 49.33
CA ALA A 2 -27.92 13.55 50.49
C ALA A 2 -26.42 13.24 50.53
N ARG A 3 -25.68 14.10 51.23
CA ARG A 3 -24.33 13.83 51.73
C ARG A 3 -24.46 13.07 53.05
N GLN A 4 -23.42 12.29 53.36
CA GLN A 4 -22.63 12.30 54.61
C GLN A 4 -22.38 10.90 55.18
N GLY A 5 -21.13 10.68 55.60
CA GLY A 5 -20.76 9.64 56.53
C GLY A 5 -19.28 9.26 56.51
N GLU A 6 -18.37 10.22 56.68
CA GLU A 6 -17.02 9.92 57.19
C GLU A 6 -17.07 9.93 58.72
N GLU A 7 -16.52 8.89 59.35
CA GLU A 7 -16.15 8.90 60.77
C GLU A 7 -14.70 8.41 60.92
N SER A 8 -14.01 9.09 61.83
CA SER A 8 -12.57 9.19 62.00
C SER A 8 -12.04 8.38 63.18
N GLY A 9 -10.88 7.73 62.99
CA GLY A 9 -9.72 7.81 63.90
C GLY A 9 -9.63 6.87 65.13
N GLY A 10 -8.42 6.33 65.38
CA GLY A 10 -7.96 6.08 66.76
C GLY A 10 -7.07 4.86 67.11
N ILE A 11 -5.80 4.87 66.70
CA ILE A 11 -4.56 4.70 67.53
C ILE A 11 -4.41 3.47 68.48
N ALA A 12 -3.36 2.63 68.30
CA ALA A 12 -2.17 2.51 69.21
C ALA A 12 -1.27 1.24 69.03
N ARG A 13 0.04 1.51 68.80
CA ARG A 13 1.28 0.92 69.41
C ARG A 13 1.63 -0.58 69.31
N SER A 14 2.83 -0.87 68.75
CA SER A 14 4.09 -1.26 69.47
C SER A 14 5.12 -1.88 68.49
N SER A 15 6.26 -1.25 68.22
CA SER A 15 7.60 -1.52 68.81
C SER A 15 8.41 -2.68 68.20
N PHE A 16 9.59 -2.30 67.67
CA PHE A 16 10.72 -3.07 67.14
C PHE A 16 11.29 -4.15 68.07
N THR A 17 11.84 -5.27 67.53
CA THR A 17 13.31 -5.53 67.42
C THR A 17 13.70 -6.97 66.98
N THR A 18 14.63 -7.05 66.00
CA THR A 18 15.73 -8.01 65.70
C THR A 18 15.53 -9.49 65.32
N SER A 19 15.99 -9.87 64.12
CA SER A 19 17.29 -10.55 63.82
C SER A 19 17.26 -11.66 62.74
N LEU A 20 18.08 -11.44 61.71
CA LEU A 20 18.95 -12.36 60.94
C LEU A 20 18.53 -13.81 60.66
N GLN A 21 18.50 -14.17 59.37
CA GLN A 21 19.41 -15.20 58.82
C GLN A 21 19.57 -15.09 57.29
N VAL A 22 20.76 -15.44 56.84
CA VAL A 22 21.40 -15.21 55.54
C VAL A 22 21.85 -16.57 54.96
N LEU A 23 21.66 -16.80 53.66
CA LEU A 23 22.34 -17.79 52.79
C LEU A 23 22.18 -17.28 51.32
N TRP A 24 23.16 -16.77 50.54
CA TRP A 24 24.42 -17.30 49.95
C TRP A 24 24.20 -18.59 49.13
N HIS A 25 24.49 -18.74 47.82
CA HIS A 25 25.64 -18.43 46.91
C HIS A 25 25.21 -18.79 45.43
N PRO A 26 26.03 -18.67 44.34
CA PRO A 26 26.66 -17.47 43.76
C PRO A 26 26.64 -17.38 42.21
N ILE A 27 27.03 -16.21 41.70
CA ILE A 27 27.46 -15.91 40.33
C ILE A 27 28.99 -16.13 40.24
N ARG A 28 29.50 -16.57 39.07
CA ARG A 28 30.93 -16.48 38.71
C ARG A 28 31.11 -15.56 37.50
N VAL A 29 32.03 -14.60 37.67
CA VAL A 29 32.63 -13.70 36.68
C VAL A 29 34.05 -14.19 36.39
N ALA A 30 34.54 -13.98 35.16
CA ALA A 30 35.97 -13.91 34.86
C ALA A 30 36.24 -12.67 33.98
N ILE A 31 37.22 -11.88 34.41
CA ILE A 31 37.79 -10.64 33.83
C ILE A 31 39.17 -10.98 33.21
N VAL A 32 39.69 -10.07 32.36
CA VAL A 32 41.11 -9.69 32.06
C VAL A 32 41.29 -9.59 30.53
N ASP A 33 41.91 -8.59 29.89
CA ASP A 33 42.38 -7.21 30.17
C ASP A 33 42.67 -6.54 28.80
N LEU A 34 42.69 -5.21 28.78
CA LEU A 34 43.14 -4.33 27.68
C LEU A 34 44.67 -4.14 27.64
N ALA A 35 45.25 -3.90 26.45
CA ALA A 35 46.12 -2.72 26.15
C ALA A 35 46.85 -2.77 24.77
N GLY A 36 46.93 -1.58 24.11
CA GLY A 36 47.92 -1.15 23.10
C GLY A 36 47.36 -0.89 21.68
N MET A 37 47.03 0.35 21.25
CA MET A 37 47.89 1.40 20.62
C MET A 37 48.76 0.86 19.45
N GLU A 38 48.92 1.42 18.25
CA GLU A 38 48.69 2.74 17.64
C GLU A 38 49.03 2.65 16.11
N LEU A 39 48.60 3.65 15.31
CA LEU A 39 49.33 4.28 14.17
C LEU A 39 49.38 3.70 12.72
N LEU A 40 49.08 4.65 11.78
CA LEU A 40 49.54 4.85 10.37
C LEU A 40 48.73 4.19 9.23
N SER A 41 47.99 4.95 8.40
CA SER A 41 48.38 5.93 7.35
C SER A 41 48.64 5.32 5.96
N SER A 42 47.87 5.79 4.97
CA SER A 42 48.24 6.06 3.57
C SER A 42 48.72 4.90 2.67
N GLY A 43 48.15 4.76 1.47
CA GLY A 43 48.82 3.99 0.42
C GLY A 43 48.00 3.65 -0.80
N GLN A 44 47.94 4.57 -1.74
CA GLN A 44 47.45 4.42 -3.11
C GLN A 44 48.02 3.24 -3.92
N ARG A 45 47.17 2.77 -4.85
CA ARG A 45 47.43 2.46 -6.27
C ARG A 45 47.88 1.05 -6.71
N THR A 46 47.07 0.57 -7.66
CA THR A 46 47.42 -0.02 -8.97
C THR A 46 47.79 -1.51 -9.09
N ALA A 47 46.85 -2.22 -9.72
CA ALA A 47 46.95 -2.77 -11.06
C ALA A 47 47.28 -4.27 -11.26
N LYS A 48 46.42 -4.82 -12.16
CA LYS A 48 46.65 -5.85 -13.19
C LYS A 48 46.46 -7.33 -12.82
N ASN A 49 45.34 -7.83 -13.35
CA ASN A 49 45.23 -8.88 -14.37
C ASN A 49 46.20 -10.07 -14.30
N GLY A 50 45.60 -11.26 -14.31
CA GLY A 50 45.83 -12.16 -15.44
C GLY A 50 46.06 -13.62 -15.12
N THR A 51 45.09 -14.43 -15.56
CA THR A 51 45.26 -15.76 -16.19
C THR A 51 45.77 -16.94 -15.36
N LEU A 52 44.83 -17.86 -15.13
CA LEU A 52 45.01 -19.28 -14.88
C LEU A 52 45.73 -19.98 -16.05
N SER A 53 46.67 -20.86 -15.71
CA SER A 53 47.12 -21.97 -16.57
C SER A 53 47.26 -23.25 -15.75
N GLN A 54 46.95 -24.35 -16.41
CA GLN A 54 46.85 -25.72 -15.92
C GLN A 54 48.20 -26.30 -15.48
N HIS A 55 48.18 -27.25 -14.52
CA HIS A 55 48.82 -28.56 -14.73
C HIS A 55 48.41 -29.59 -13.65
N SER A 56 48.15 -30.79 -14.15
CA SER A 56 47.92 -32.07 -13.46
C SER A 56 49.12 -32.51 -12.60
N LEU A 57 48.88 -33.30 -11.54
CA LEU A 57 49.58 -34.59 -11.27
C LEU A 57 48.95 -35.33 -10.07
N ALA A 58 49.20 -36.64 -10.03
CA ALA A 58 48.39 -37.69 -9.44
C ALA A 58 48.94 -38.31 -8.14
N ARG A 59 48.10 -39.19 -7.55
CA ARG A 59 48.37 -40.39 -6.71
C ARG A 59 48.79 -40.26 -5.24
N ASP A 60 47.95 -40.79 -4.35
CA ASP A 60 48.10 -42.02 -3.55
C ASP A 60 46.80 -42.15 -2.71
N GLY A 61 46.13 -43.28 -2.44
CA GLY A 61 46.49 -44.69 -2.44
C GLY A 61 46.37 -45.23 -1.01
N THR A 62 45.22 -45.78 -0.59
CA THR A 62 45.11 -47.01 0.24
C THR A 62 43.67 -47.38 0.64
N THR A 63 43.46 -48.69 0.67
CA THR A 63 42.25 -49.53 0.76
C THR A 63 42.01 -50.05 2.19
N ILE A 64 40.79 -50.52 2.48
CA ILE A 64 40.36 -51.72 3.27
C ILE A 64 38.80 -51.71 3.24
N ASP A 65 38.11 -52.55 2.46
CA ASP A 65 37.69 -53.97 2.70
C ASP A 65 36.59 -54.10 3.79
N SER A 66 35.48 -54.85 3.71
CA SER A 66 34.82 -55.73 2.72
C SER A 66 33.38 -55.99 3.21
N SER A 67 32.43 -56.24 2.30
CA SER A 67 31.59 -57.47 2.21
C SER A 67 30.25 -57.27 1.47
N ARG A 68 30.05 -58.14 0.48
CA ARG A 68 28.96 -58.30 -0.52
C ARG A 68 28.07 -59.51 -0.06
N PRO A 69 27.12 -60.12 -0.84
CA PRO A 69 26.54 -59.78 -2.16
C PRO A 69 25.01 -60.03 -2.31
N THR A 70 24.40 -59.70 -3.46
CA THR A 70 23.88 -60.68 -4.45
C THR A 70 23.29 -60.05 -5.72
N ASN A 71 23.82 -60.51 -6.87
CA ASN A 71 23.21 -60.85 -8.17
C ASN A 71 22.55 -59.81 -9.11
N GLY A 72 23.12 -59.68 -10.32
CA GLY A 72 22.53 -59.09 -11.54
C GLY A 72 21.60 -60.06 -12.31
N PRO A 73 21.36 -59.92 -13.64
CA PRO A 73 22.31 -59.45 -14.67
C PRO A 73 21.79 -58.37 -15.65
N ALA A 74 22.73 -57.95 -16.50
CA ALA A 74 22.71 -56.88 -17.49
C ALA A 74 22.02 -57.23 -18.82
N VAL A 75 21.68 -56.18 -19.59
CA VAL A 75 21.69 -56.17 -21.07
C VAL A 75 22.28 -54.84 -21.54
N ASP A 76 23.03 -54.90 -22.63
CA ASP A 76 24.09 -53.99 -23.05
C ASP A 76 23.84 -53.47 -24.50
N PHE A 77 24.61 -52.47 -24.93
CA PHE A 77 24.83 -51.95 -26.31
C PHE A 77 23.92 -50.87 -26.97
N HIS A 78 24.36 -49.61 -26.81
CA HIS A 78 24.87 -48.62 -27.81
C HIS A 78 24.09 -48.13 -29.08
N PRO A 79 24.42 -46.90 -29.59
CA PRO A 79 23.58 -45.99 -30.38
C PRO A 79 23.98 -45.87 -31.88
N PRO A 80 23.48 -44.87 -32.63
CA PRO A 80 24.42 -43.87 -33.17
C PRO A 80 23.89 -42.40 -33.27
N ARG A 81 24.86 -41.48 -33.46
CA ARG A 81 24.77 -40.04 -33.70
C ARG A 81 24.79 -39.68 -35.21
N MET A 82 24.08 -38.58 -35.56
CA MET A 82 24.42 -37.48 -36.53
C MET A 82 24.63 -37.81 -38.03
N PRO A 83 24.83 -36.83 -38.97
CA PRO A 83 24.60 -35.36 -39.03
C PRO A 83 23.90 -34.89 -40.35
N CYS A 84 23.62 -33.58 -40.54
CA CYS A 84 24.10 -32.79 -41.71
C CYS A 84 23.57 -31.34 -41.77
N GLN A 85 24.43 -30.48 -42.34
CA GLN A 85 24.41 -29.02 -42.40
C GLN A 85 23.73 -28.43 -43.67
N LEU A 86 23.63 -27.09 -43.66
CA LEU A 86 24.04 -26.12 -44.70
C LEU A 86 22.95 -25.42 -45.57
N ALA A 87 22.85 -24.09 -45.35
CA ALA A 87 22.72 -22.94 -46.29
C ALA A 87 21.49 -22.88 -47.25
N SER A 88 20.97 -21.75 -47.73
CA SER A 88 21.51 -20.42 -48.05
C SER A 88 20.36 -19.48 -48.51
N ARG A 89 20.62 -18.16 -48.44
CA ARG A 89 20.17 -17.05 -49.34
C ARG A 89 19.17 -16.01 -48.85
N HIS A 90 19.60 -14.79 -49.15
CA HIS A 90 19.08 -13.46 -48.93
C HIS A 90 18.04 -12.98 -49.98
N HIS A 91 17.30 -11.94 -49.56
CA HIS A 91 16.95 -10.68 -50.26
C HIS A 91 15.59 -10.48 -50.99
N THR A 92 14.88 -9.47 -50.44
CA THR A 92 14.10 -8.35 -51.06
C THR A 92 12.68 -8.54 -51.65
N ALA A 93 11.70 -8.08 -50.85
CA ALA A 93 10.86 -6.87 -51.02
C ALA A 93 9.89 -6.66 -52.21
N LEU A 94 8.68 -6.23 -51.81
CA LEU A 94 7.72 -5.28 -52.42
C LEU A 94 6.74 -5.76 -53.51
N ALA A 95 5.45 -5.79 -53.18
CA ALA A 95 4.40 -5.07 -53.93
C ALA A 95 3.09 -4.91 -53.12
N ARG A 96 2.51 -3.71 -53.24
CA ARG A 96 1.28 -3.17 -52.64
C ARG A 96 -0.01 -3.83 -53.18
N ALA A 97 -1.08 -3.80 -52.38
CA ALA A 97 -2.41 -3.38 -52.85
C ALA A 97 -3.29 -2.94 -51.66
N ALA A 98 -3.64 -1.66 -51.64
CA ALA A 98 -4.65 -1.06 -50.77
C ALA A 98 -5.99 -1.04 -51.51
N PHE A 99 -7.09 -1.34 -50.83
CA PHE A 99 -8.45 -1.05 -51.29
C PHE A 99 -9.08 -0.06 -50.31
N SER A 100 -9.45 1.10 -50.84
CA SER A 100 -10.28 2.11 -50.21
C SER A 100 -11.61 2.14 -50.96
N PHE A 101 -12.74 2.19 -50.26
CA PHE A 101 -13.96 2.77 -50.82
C PHE A 101 -14.76 3.49 -49.73
N HIS A 102 -14.96 4.78 -49.99
CA HIS A 102 -15.85 5.69 -49.29
C HIS A 102 -17.32 5.42 -49.66
N ARG A 103 -18.13 5.27 -48.62
CA ARG A 103 -19.42 5.93 -48.33
C ARG A 103 -20.03 6.83 -49.42
N ASP A 104 -21.29 6.60 -49.79
CA ASP A 104 -22.28 7.69 -49.77
C ASP A 104 -23.75 7.23 -49.72
N SER A 105 -24.56 8.16 -49.23
CA SER A 105 -25.93 8.01 -48.70
C SER A 105 -26.93 8.70 -49.64
N GLY A 106 -28.22 8.33 -49.62
CA GLY A 106 -29.27 9.25 -50.11
C GLY A 106 -30.50 8.60 -50.76
N SER A 107 -31.67 9.12 -50.40
CA SER A 107 -33.01 8.52 -50.48
C SER A 107 -33.91 9.14 -51.58
N LEU A 108 -35.08 8.48 -51.78
CA LEU A 108 -36.39 8.96 -52.27
C LEU A 108 -36.80 8.68 -53.74
N GLY A 109 -37.98 8.05 -53.89
CA GLY A 109 -38.80 8.10 -55.10
C GLY A 109 -39.86 6.98 -55.21
N SER A 110 -41.11 7.29 -54.88
CA SER A 110 -42.28 6.37 -54.88
C SER A 110 -43.11 6.51 -56.17
N ILE A 111 -43.56 5.41 -56.80
CA ILE A 111 -44.65 5.40 -57.81
C ILE A 111 -45.56 4.16 -57.63
N TYR A 112 -46.87 4.42 -57.61
CA TYR A 112 -48.02 3.53 -57.45
C TYR A 112 -48.43 2.76 -58.73
N LEU A 113 -49.01 1.56 -58.58
CA LEU A 113 -50.06 1.06 -59.48
C LEU A 113 -50.98 0.04 -58.78
N THR A 114 -52.26 0.11 -59.14
CA THR A 114 -53.45 -0.29 -58.37
C THR A 114 -54.17 -1.54 -58.93
N SER A 115 -54.87 -2.33 -58.09
CA SER A 115 -56.25 -2.81 -58.39
C SER A 115 -56.96 -3.56 -57.21
N ARG A 116 -58.03 -2.92 -56.70
CA ARG A 116 -59.41 -3.33 -56.24
C ARG A 116 -59.70 -4.83 -55.91
N LEU A 117 -60.53 -5.29 -54.95
CA LEU A 117 -61.55 -4.89 -53.92
C LEU A 117 -62.02 -6.24 -53.23
N PRO A 118 -62.96 -6.35 -52.24
CA PRO A 118 -63.33 -5.58 -51.03
C PRO A 118 -63.36 -6.44 -49.71
N LYS A 119 -63.46 -5.77 -48.53
CA LYS A 119 -63.59 -6.31 -47.14
C LYS A 119 -65.03 -6.78 -46.78
N PRO A 120 -65.25 -7.69 -45.78
CA PRO A 120 -65.57 -7.27 -44.39
C PRO A 120 -65.00 -8.26 -43.30
N PRO A 121 -65.37 -8.23 -42.00
CA PRO A 121 -64.50 -7.71 -40.93
C PRO A 121 -63.98 -8.75 -39.90
N LEU A 122 -62.79 -8.44 -39.37
CA LEU A 122 -62.28 -8.63 -38.00
C LEU A 122 -62.67 -9.87 -37.18
N ALA A 123 -61.72 -10.80 -37.03
CA ALA A 123 -61.08 -11.14 -35.74
C ALA A 123 -60.19 -12.38 -35.93
N ALA A 124 -58.86 -12.24 -35.83
CA ALA A 124 -57.94 -13.36 -35.69
C ALA A 124 -56.66 -12.89 -34.99
N THR A 125 -56.40 -13.41 -33.80
CA THR A 125 -55.05 -13.50 -33.23
C THR A 125 -54.51 -14.91 -33.51
N PRO A 126 -53.38 -15.05 -34.21
CA PRO A 126 -52.57 -16.24 -34.09
C PRO A 126 -51.16 -15.92 -33.59
N HIS A 127 -50.67 -16.86 -32.79
CA HIS A 127 -49.37 -16.96 -32.15
C HIS A 127 -48.19 -16.33 -32.91
N SER A 128 -47.48 -15.44 -32.21
CA SER A 128 -46.14 -14.98 -32.58
C SER A 128 -45.11 -16.04 -32.18
N SER A 129 -44.38 -16.49 -33.20
CA SER A 129 -43.08 -17.15 -33.08
C SER A 129 -42.14 -16.24 -32.30
N GLN A 130 -41.64 -16.69 -31.16
CA GLN A 130 -40.59 -15.97 -30.44
C GLN A 130 -39.25 -16.18 -31.17
N SER A 131 -38.77 -15.12 -31.78
CA SER A 131 -37.36 -15.02 -32.20
C SER A 131 -36.50 -14.86 -30.95
N PHE A 132 -35.60 -15.81 -30.71
CA PHE A 132 -34.57 -15.71 -29.69
C PHE A 132 -33.62 -14.58 -30.11
N VAL A 133 -33.72 -13.42 -29.46
CA VAL A 133 -32.72 -12.36 -29.59
C VAL A 133 -31.54 -12.81 -28.75
N ILE A 134 -30.44 -13.21 -29.40
CA ILE A 134 -29.14 -13.27 -28.74
C ILE A 134 -28.83 -11.83 -28.37
N ALA A 135 -28.85 -11.50 -27.09
CA ALA A 135 -28.29 -10.24 -26.62
C ALA A 135 -26.82 -10.24 -27.06
N GLN A 136 -26.48 -9.36 -28.00
CA GLN A 136 -25.09 -8.98 -28.17
C GLN A 136 -24.75 -8.25 -26.88
N ASP A 137 -23.98 -8.89 -26.02
CA ASP A 137 -23.37 -8.25 -24.86
C ASP A 137 -22.45 -7.17 -25.44
N GLU A 138 -22.93 -5.93 -25.48
CA GLU A 138 -22.11 -4.81 -25.92
C GLU A 138 -20.92 -4.74 -24.95
N ALA A 139 -19.71 -4.77 -25.49
CA ALA A 139 -18.51 -4.70 -24.69
C ALA A 139 -18.59 -3.45 -23.79
N GLN A 140 -18.53 -3.64 -22.48
CA GLN A 140 -18.70 -2.54 -21.54
C GLN A 140 -17.52 -1.58 -21.66
N SER A 141 -17.82 -0.28 -21.69
CA SER A 141 -16.80 0.77 -21.48
C SER A 141 -16.64 1.04 -19.99
N TRP A 142 -15.50 1.60 -19.58
CA TRP A 142 -15.33 2.10 -18.20
C TRP A 142 -16.34 3.19 -17.80
N ASN A 143 -17.10 3.75 -18.76
CA ASN A 143 -18.21 4.67 -18.49
C ASN A 143 -19.53 3.98 -18.15
N ASP A 144 -19.72 2.72 -18.57
CA ASP A 144 -21.02 2.04 -18.50
C ASP A 144 -21.00 0.79 -17.63
N ILE A 145 -19.82 0.20 -17.38
CA ILE A 145 -19.64 -0.91 -16.45
C ILE A 145 -20.26 -0.57 -15.08
N PRO A 146 -21.12 -1.45 -14.53
CA PRO A 146 -21.73 -1.20 -13.24
C PRO A 146 -20.69 -0.98 -12.16
N GLU A 147 -20.90 0.00 -11.30
CA GLU A 147 -20.01 0.21 -10.17
C GLU A 147 -20.25 -0.87 -9.12
N ILE A 148 -19.22 -1.14 -8.31
CA ILE A 148 -19.33 -1.97 -7.13
C ILE A 148 -19.46 -1.05 -5.93
N GLU A 149 -20.50 -1.24 -5.13
CA GLU A 149 -20.72 -0.50 -3.89
C GLU A 149 -20.47 -1.38 -2.66
N VAL A 150 -20.00 -0.76 -1.59
CA VAL A 150 -19.96 -1.36 -0.24
C VAL A 150 -21.31 -1.13 0.43
N TYR A 151 -21.90 -2.19 0.99
CA TYR A 151 -23.10 -2.08 1.80
C TYR A 151 -23.08 -3.11 2.94
N GLY A 152 -22.88 -2.64 4.17
CA GLY A 152 -22.60 -3.50 5.32
C GLY A 152 -21.33 -4.32 5.09
N GLN A 153 -21.38 -5.62 5.34
CA GLN A 153 -20.22 -6.53 5.22
C GLN A 153 -20.01 -7.08 3.80
N HIS A 154 -20.72 -6.60 2.78
CA HIS A 154 -20.63 -7.17 1.44
C HIS A 154 -20.50 -6.11 0.34
N PHE A 155 -19.94 -6.53 -0.79
CA PHE A 155 -19.93 -5.76 -2.04
C PHE A 155 -21.10 -6.14 -2.93
N PHE A 156 -21.67 -5.17 -3.64
CA PHE A 156 -22.78 -5.40 -4.56
C PHE A 156 -22.61 -4.65 -5.88
N TYR A 157 -23.08 -5.25 -6.96
CA TYR A 157 -23.25 -4.54 -8.23
C TYR A 157 -24.37 -3.50 -8.10
N THR A 158 -24.08 -2.24 -8.42
CA THR A 158 -25.04 -1.12 -8.32
C THR A 158 -26.24 -1.23 -9.28
N ASN A 159 -26.10 -1.95 -10.41
CA ASN A 159 -27.16 -2.06 -11.41
C ASN A 159 -28.22 -3.11 -11.07
N ASN A 160 -27.85 -4.21 -10.40
CA ASN A 160 -28.74 -5.35 -10.17
C ASN A 160 -28.80 -5.80 -8.70
N GLY A 161 -27.91 -5.30 -7.83
CA GLY A 161 -27.86 -5.63 -6.42
C GLY A 161 -27.38 -7.05 -6.10
N SER A 162 -26.79 -7.78 -7.06
CA SER A 162 -26.17 -9.07 -6.80
C SER A 162 -24.85 -8.92 -6.06
N GLN A 163 -24.55 -9.82 -5.12
CA GLN A 163 -23.31 -9.77 -4.35
C GLN A 163 -22.09 -10.01 -5.26
N PHE A 164 -21.08 -9.17 -5.11
CA PHE A 164 -19.82 -9.26 -5.83
C PHE A 164 -18.78 -10.01 -5.00
N PHE A 165 -18.23 -11.08 -5.56
CA PHE A 165 -17.11 -11.83 -4.98
C PHE A 165 -15.86 -11.62 -5.82
N PHE A 166 -14.75 -11.33 -5.15
CA PHE A 166 -13.43 -11.16 -5.74
C PHE A 166 -12.91 -12.52 -6.17
N ARG A 167 -12.75 -12.73 -7.48
CA ARG A 167 -11.90 -13.75 -8.11
C ARG A 167 -10.73 -13.00 -8.70
N GLY A 168 -9.76 -12.69 -7.87
CA GLY A 168 -8.73 -11.72 -8.21
C GLY A 168 -7.35 -12.30 -8.48
N VAL A 169 -6.52 -11.50 -9.13
CA VAL A 169 -5.07 -11.73 -9.23
C VAL A 169 -4.30 -10.43 -8.96
N ALA A 170 -3.21 -10.52 -8.21
CA ALA A 170 -2.26 -9.44 -8.04
C ALA A 170 -1.47 -9.21 -9.35
N TYR A 171 -1.58 -8.03 -9.94
CA TYR A 171 -1.11 -7.73 -11.30
C TYR A 171 -0.13 -6.55 -11.28
N GLN A 172 1.14 -6.83 -11.02
CA GLN A 172 2.18 -5.81 -10.94
C GLN A 172 3.53 -6.35 -11.41
N GLN A 173 4.26 -5.57 -12.21
CA GLN A 173 5.60 -5.91 -12.67
C GLN A 173 6.66 -5.07 -11.95
N ASN A 174 7.84 -5.68 -11.73
CA ASN A 174 9.04 -5.02 -11.22
C ASN A 174 8.82 -4.25 -9.90
N TYR A 175 7.94 -4.74 -9.04
CA TYR A 175 7.62 -4.12 -7.77
C TYR A 175 8.50 -4.66 -6.65
N SER A 176 9.13 -3.76 -5.89
CA SER A 176 9.90 -4.10 -4.70
C SER A 176 9.45 -3.22 -3.54
N PRO A 177 8.73 -3.76 -2.53
CA PRO A 177 8.21 -2.96 -1.42
C PRO A 177 9.32 -2.38 -0.54
N ASN A 178 10.47 -3.06 -0.43
CA ASN A 178 11.58 -2.74 0.50
C ASN A 178 12.88 -2.28 -0.20
N GLY A 179 12.86 -2.06 -1.51
CA GLY A 179 14.10 -1.84 -2.29
C GLY A 179 14.77 -0.48 -2.00
N THR A 180 16.01 -0.51 -1.48
CA THR A 180 16.94 0.63 -1.58
C THR A 180 17.39 0.78 -3.05
N ALA A 181 17.19 1.96 -3.62
CA ALA A 181 17.31 2.24 -5.04
C ALA A 181 18.65 1.82 -5.70
N ASN A 182 18.59 1.17 -6.87
CA ASN A 182 19.62 1.30 -7.89
C ASN A 182 19.14 2.34 -8.92
N GLN A 183 19.67 3.55 -8.79
CA GLN A 183 19.40 4.79 -9.54
C GLN A 183 19.76 4.76 -11.03
N ASN A 184 19.73 3.61 -11.70
CA ASN A 184 20.40 3.48 -12.99
C ASN A 184 19.53 3.77 -14.23
N ASN A 185 18.21 4.02 -14.12
CA ASN A 185 17.40 4.51 -15.24
C ASN A 185 16.14 5.26 -14.76
N GLY A 186 16.17 6.60 -14.81
CA GLY A 186 15.02 7.52 -14.78
C GLY A 186 13.66 7.03 -14.27
N ASN A 187 13.43 7.29 -12.98
CA ASN A 187 12.21 7.83 -12.37
C ASN A 187 10.99 6.97 -11.97
N THR A 188 10.95 5.64 -12.10
CA THR A 188 9.95 4.82 -11.37
C THR A 188 10.51 3.48 -10.91
N ARG A 189 10.28 3.14 -9.63
CA ARG A 189 10.77 1.92 -8.93
C ARG A 189 9.84 0.70 -9.12
N TYR A 190 9.00 0.76 -10.14
CA TYR A 190 7.96 -0.21 -10.49
C TYR A 190 7.59 0.02 -11.95
N THR A 191 7.00 -1.00 -12.58
CA THR A 191 6.35 -0.85 -13.88
C THR A 191 4.86 -0.68 -13.65
N ASP A 192 4.29 0.45 -14.07
CA ASP A 192 2.84 0.67 -14.09
C ASP A 192 2.20 -0.21 -15.17
N PRO A 193 1.48 -1.27 -14.80
CA PRO A 193 0.96 -2.22 -15.76
C PRO A 193 -0.34 -1.73 -16.42
N LEU A 194 -0.97 -0.67 -15.88
CA LEU A 194 -2.19 -0.07 -16.42
C LEU A 194 -1.90 1.01 -17.46
N ALA A 195 -0.67 1.51 -17.51
CA ALA A 195 -0.21 2.46 -18.54
C ALA A 195 0.21 1.77 -19.85
N ASP A 196 0.33 0.43 -19.87
CA ASP A 196 0.69 -0.35 -21.06
C ASP A 196 -0.51 -1.10 -21.64
N GLY A 197 -1.18 -0.45 -22.61
CA GLY A 197 -2.32 -1.03 -23.31
C GLY A 197 -2.00 -2.32 -24.09
N ASN A 198 -0.74 -2.55 -24.52
CA ASN A 198 -0.35 -3.79 -25.18
C ASN A 198 -0.17 -4.93 -24.19
N ALA A 199 0.41 -4.66 -23.02
CA ALA A 199 0.50 -5.64 -21.94
C ALA A 199 -0.91 -6.07 -21.49
N CYS A 200 -1.83 -5.13 -21.28
CA CYS A 200 -3.23 -5.47 -20.96
C CYS A 200 -3.89 -6.31 -22.06
N ARG A 201 -3.70 -5.94 -23.33
CA ARG A 201 -4.23 -6.70 -24.48
C ARG A 201 -3.71 -8.14 -24.55
N ARG A 202 -2.44 -8.34 -24.17
CA ARG A 202 -1.78 -9.64 -24.12
C ARG A 202 -2.33 -10.50 -22.97
N ASP A 203 -2.53 -9.90 -21.79
CA ASP A 203 -2.80 -10.64 -20.55
C ASP A 203 -4.29 -10.92 -20.32
N ILE A 204 -5.19 -10.00 -20.71
CA ILE A 204 -6.64 -10.13 -20.52
C ILE A 204 -7.21 -11.47 -21.04
N PRO A 205 -6.85 -11.97 -22.24
CA PRO A 205 -7.32 -13.27 -22.70
C PRO A 205 -6.96 -14.44 -21.77
N TYR A 206 -5.86 -14.35 -21.03
CA TYR A 206 -5.45 -15.36 -20.06
C TYR A 206 -6.11 -15.12 -18.69
N LEU A 207 -6.24 -13.87 -18.25
CA LEU A 207 -7.01 -13.52 -17.04
C LEU A 207 -8.46 -14.04 -17.13
N LYS A 208 -9.08 -13.92 -18.30
CA LYS A 208 -10.42 -14.48 -18.54
C LYS A 208 -10.46 -16.01 -18.47
N GLN A 209 -9.37 -16.70 -18.84
CA GLN A 209 -9.33 -18.16 -18.75
C GLN A 209 -9.37 -18.64 -17.30
N ILE A 210 -8.80 -17.90 -16.36
CA ILE A 210 -8.85 -18.19 -14.92
C ILE A 210 -10.01 -17.45 -14.22
N PHE A 211 -11.02 -16.98 -14.96
CA PHE A 211 -12.24 -16.35 -14.41
C PHE A 211 -11.99 -15.10 -13.56
N THR A 212 -10.86 -14.41 -13.79
CA THR A 212 -10.52 -13.19 -13.06
C THR A 212 -11.56 -12.10 -13.33
N ASN A 213 -12.08 -11.49 -12.27
CA ASN A 213 -12.95 -10.30 -12.34
C ASN A 213 -12.37 -9.10 -11.58
N VAL A 214 -11.25 -9.25 -10.87
CA VAL A 214 -10.56 -8.14 -10.20
C VAL A 214 -9.05 -8.29 -10.39
N ILE A 215 -8.35 -7.19 -10.60
CA ILE A 215 -6.91 -7.13 -10.41
C ILE A 215 -6.56 -6.19 -9.26
N ARG A 216 -5.54 -6.56 -8.47
CA ARG A 216 -4.90 -5.65 -7.53
C ARG A 216 -3.65 -5.09 -8.17
N VAL A 217 -3.50 -3.76 -8.15
CA VAL A 217 -2.28 -3.08 -8.61
C VAL A 217 -1.65 -2.34 -7.42
N TYR A 218 -0.37 -2.58 -7.15
CA TYR A 218 0.33 -2.02 -5.99
C TYR A 218 0.92 -0.63 -6.26
N ALA A 219 1.14 -0.28 -7.53
CA ALA A 219 1.66 1.02 -7.92
C ALA A 219 1.31 1.35 -9.38
N ILE A 220 0.75 2.55 -9.55
CA ILE A 220 0.54 3.22 -10.84
C ILE A 220 1.28 4.55 -10.84
N ASP A 221 1.64 5.05 -12.02
CA ASP A 221 2.21 6.38 -12.23
C ASP A 221 1.07 7.34 -12.62
N PRO A 222 0.67 8.27 -11.72
CA PRO A 222 -0.43 9.20 -11.98
C PRO A 222 -0.20 10.14 -13.17
N GLY A 223 1.04 10.27 -13.67
CA GLY A 223 1.40 11.08 -14.82
C GLY A 223 1.12 10.43 -16.17
N ASN A 224 0.87 9.12 -16.22
CA ASN A 224 0.59 8.39 -17.46
C ASN A 224 -0.92 8.33 -17.77
N ASN A 225 -1.24 7.94 -19.01
CA ASN A 225 -2.62 7.69 -19.43
C ASN A 225 -2.97 6.20 -19.27
N HIS A 226 -4.09 5.91 -18.61
CA HIS A 226 -4.56 4.54 -18.36
C HIS A 226 -5.81 4.16 -19.17
N ASP A 227 -6.28 5.03 -20.07
CA ASP A 227 -7.57 4.87 -20.75
C ASP A 227 -7.65 3.59 -21.58
N ASP A 228 -6.62 3.24 -22.36
CA ASP A 228 -6.63 2.05 -23.22
C ASP A 228 -6.69 0.75 -22.39
N CYS A 229 -5.91 0.64 -21.32
CA CYS A 229 -5.96 -0.56 -20.47
C CYS A 229 -7.28 -0.64 -19.68
N MET A 230 -7.72 0.47 -19.08
CA MET A 230 -8.94 0.48 -18.28
C MET A 230 -10.21 0.21 -19.10
N GLU A 231 -10.26 0.68 -20.35
CA GLU A 231 -11.32 0.32 -21.31
C GLU A 231 -11.28 -1.18 -21.66
N GLN A 232 -10.10 -1.73 -21.90
CA GLN A 232 -9.96 -3.16 -22.19
C GLN A 232 -10.35 -4.06 -21.00
N LEU A 233 -10.01 -3.65 -19.78
CA LEU A 233 -10.40 -4.33 -18.54
C LEU A 233 -11.92 -4.26 -18.34
N ALA A 234 -12.54 -3.08 -18.53
CA ALA A 234 -13.98 -2.93 -18.45
C ALA A 234 -14.71 -3.80 -19.49
N ALA A 235 -14.21 -3.84 -20.73
CA ALA A 235 -14.75 -4.69 -21.80
C ALA A 235 -14.61 -6.19 -21.50
N ALA A 236 -13.77 -6.56 -20.54
CA ALA A 236 -13.58 -7.92 -20.05
C ALA A 236 -14.31 -8.20 -18.73
N ASP A 237 -15.09 -7.26 -18.18
CA ASP A 237 -15.72 -7.32 -16.85
C ASP A 237 -14.69 -7.49 -15.71
N ILE A 238 -13.52 -6.84 -15.87
CA ILE A 238 -12.43 -6.85 -14.88
C ILE A 238 -12.35 -5.49 -14.18
N TYR A 239 -12.42 -5.54 -12.86
CA TYR A 239 -12.33 -4.42 -11.95
C TYR A 239 -10.92 -4.26 -11.38
N VAL A 240 -10.65 -3.11 -10.76
CA VAL A 240 -9.37 -2.77 -10.17
C VAL A 240 -9.55 -2.33 -8.72
N VAL A 241 -8.69 -2.85 -7.84
CA VAL A 241 -8.37 -2.24 -6.55
C VAL A 241 -6.90 -1.80 -6.61
N ALA A 242 -6.62 -0.56 -6.25
CA ALA A 242 -5.30 0.03 -6.38
C ALA A 242 -4.74 0.49 -5.02
N ASP A 243 -3.48 0.23 -4.76
CA ASP A 243 -2.78 0.82 -3.62
C ASP A 243 -2.44 2.31 -3.92
N LEU A 244 -2.56 3.19 -2.93
CA LEU A 244 -2.29 4.62 -3.08
C LEU A 244 -0.79 4.96 -2.98
N GLY A 245 -0.07 4.17 -2.18
CA GLY A 245 1.38 4.30 -2.03
C GLY A 245 2.16 3.78 -3.22
N GLU A 246 3.48 3.93 -3.15
CA GLU A 246 4.44 3.25 -4.03
C GLU A 246 5.74 2.98 -3.25
N PRO A 247 6.66 2.18 -3.82
CA PRO A 247 7.99 2.01 -3.25
C PRO A 247 8.71 3.36 -3.03
N GLY A 248 8.91 3.68 -1.75
CA GLY A 248 9.56 4.90 -1.26
C GLY A 248 8.71 6.17 -1.26
N THR A 249 7.40 6.08 -1.55
CA THR A 249 6.41 7.12 -1.22
C THR A 249 5.20 6.45 -0.57
N SER A 250 5.38 5.97 0.67
CA SER A 250 4.39 5.26 1.48
C SER A 250 4.68 5.45 2.97
N ILE A 251 3.69 5.19 3.82
CA ILE A 251 3.84 5.25 5.28
C ILE A 251 4.82 4.15 5.71
N ILE A 252 5.88 4.53 6.43
CA ILE A 252 6.93 3.61 6.87
C ILE A 252 6.53 2.97 8.20
N SER A 253 6.68 1.65 8.35
CA SER A 253 6.18 0.91 9.52
C SER A 253 6.81 1.33 10.85
N ASN A 254 8.13 1.57 10.87
CA ASN A 254 8.92 1.84 12.07
C ASN A 254 9.31 3.32 12.25
N ASP A 255 8.90 4.18 11.31
CA ASP A 255 9.04 5.63 11.39
C ASP A 255 7.85 6.28 10.66
N PRO A 256 6.62 6.04 11.14
CA PRO A 256 5.42 6.40 10.39
C PRO A 256 5.18 7.90 10.41
N ASN A 257 4.87 8.44 9.23
CA ASN A 257 4.40 9.81 9.07
C ASN A 257 3.18 9.85 8.13
N TRP A 258 2.41 10.93 8.22
CA TRP A 258 1.38 11.29 7.26
C TRP A 258 1.53 12.77 6.94
N ASP A 259 2.16 13.06 5.80
CA ASP A 259 2.61 14.40 5.41
C ASP A 259 2.08 14.85 4.04
N VAL A 260 2.43 16.09 3.66
CA VAL A 260 2.07 16.71 2.39
C VAL A 260 2.49 15.84 1.20
N SER A 261 3.70 15.28 1.22
CA SER A 261 4.22 14.43 0.15
C SER A 261 3.37 13.17 -0.04
N LEU A 262 3.02 12.48 1.04
CA LEU A 262 2.14 11.30 1.02
C LEU A 262 0.71 11.66 0.61
N TYR A 263 0.15 12.75 1.14
CA TYR A 263 -1.18 13.23 0.78
C TYR A 263 -1.28 13.56 -0.73
N GLN A 264 -0.28 14.25 -1.27
CA GLN A 264 -0.21 14.58 -2.70
C GLN A 264 -0.08 13.33 -3.57
N ARG A 265 0.73 12.35 -3.15
CA ARG A 265 0.83 11.05 -3.81
C ARG A 265 -0.54 10.37 -3.88
N TYR A 266 -1.21 10.24 -2.75
CA TYR A 266 -2.46 9.49 -2.62
C TYR A 266 -3.59 10.17 -3.41
N THR A 267 -3.74 11.50 -3.28
CA THR A 267 -4.74 12.25 -4.03
C THR A 267 -4.49 12.28 -5.53
N SER A 268 -3.23 12.21 -5.98
CA SER A 268 -2.90 12.10 -7.40
C SER A 268 -3.35 10.76 -7.99
N VAL A 269 -3.13 9.64 -7.28
CA VAL A 269 -3.64 8.32 -7.69
C VAL A 269 -5.16 8.32 -7.76
N VAL A 270 -5.84 8.87 -6.74
CA VAL A 270 -7.31 8.98 -6.71
C VAL A 270 -7.82 9.75 -7.93
N ASP A 271 -7.26 10.93 -8.21
CA ASP A 271 -7.73 11.75 -9.32
C ASP A 271 -7.54 11.10 -10.70
N THR A 272 -6.44 10.36 -10.87
CA THR A 272 -6.16 9.62 -12.09
C THR A 272 -7.16 8.49 -12.30
N LEU A 273 -7.51 7.76 -11.24
CA LEU A 273 -8.30 6.54 -11.34
C LEU A 273 -9.81 6.71 -11.10
N GLN A 274 -10.26 7.75 -10.40
CA GLN A 274 -11.65 7.91 -9.95
C GLN A 274 -12.69 7.84 -11.08
N LYS A 275 -12.30 8.30 -12.28
CA LYS A 275 -13.18 8.38 -13.44
C LYS A 275 -13.59 7.00 -13.98
N TYR A 276 -12.75 5.98 -13.80
CA TYR A 276 -13.00 4.62 -14.29
C TYR A 276 -13.99 3.87 -13.39
N ARG A 277 -15.18 3.53 -13.89
CA ARG A 277 -16.22 2.88 -13.06
C ARG A 277 -15.87 1.46 -12.62
N ASN A 278 -14.93 0.81 -13.32
CA ASN A 278 -14.34 -0.45 -12.92
C ASN A 278 -13.25 -0.32 -11.84
N VAL A 279 -13.00 0.86 -11.27
CA VAL A 279 -12.23 1.00 -10.02
C VAL A 279 -13.18 0.87 -8.83
N ILE A 280 -12.96 -0.16 -8.01
CA ILE A 280 -13.74 -0.44 -6.79
C ILE A 280 -13.30 0.49 -5.66
N GLY A 281 -12.00 0.71 -5.53
CA GLY A 281 -11.46 1.51 -4.44
C GLY A 281 -9.96 1.37 -4.28
N PHE A 282 -9.49 1.84 -3.13
CA PHE A 282 -8.08 2.05 -2.88
C PHE A 282 -7.61 1.48 -1.54
N PHE A 283 -6.39 0.96 -1.49
CA PHE A 283 -5.71 0.67 -0.22
C PHE A 283 -4.89 1.88 0.22
N ALA A 284 -5.20 2.44 1.38
CA ALA A 284 -4.44 3.54 2.01
C ALA A 284 -3.18 3.05 2.76
N GLY A 285 -2.97 1.74 2.81
CA GLY A 285 -1.81 1.12 3.42
C GLY A 285 -1.79 -0.37 3.12
N ASN A 286 -0.59 -0.94 3.08
CA ASN A 286 -0.33 -2.36 2.86
C ASN A 286 0.75 -2.81 3.85
N GLU A 287 0.39 -3.69 4.78
CA GLU A 287 1.28 -4.30 5.76
C GLU A 287 2.15 -3.31 6.57
N ASN A 288 1.70 -2.06 6.73
CA ASN A 288 2.39 -1.07 7.56
C ASN A 288 2.59 -1.52 9.02
N VAL A 289 1.78 -2.47 9.48
CA VAL A 289 2.03 -3.20 10.74
C VAL A 289 2.33 -4.65 10.36
N SER A 290 3.62 -4.97 10.27
CA SER A 290 4.12 -6.31 9.92
C SER A 290 4.75 -7.03 11.13
N ARG A 291 4.92 -6.31 12.24
CA ARG A 291 5.47 -6.79 13.52
C ARG A 291 4.80 -6.08 14.69
N ASP A 292 4.85 -6.70 15.87
CA ASP A 292 4.19 -6.18 17.09
C ASP A 292 4.66 -4.77 17.49
N ASN A 293 5.92 -4.43 17.22
CA ASN A 293 6.50 -3.11 17.55
C ASN A 293 6.24 -2.03 16.48
N GLU A 294 5.37 -2.29 15.50
CA GLU A 294 5.05 -1.36 14.40
C GLU A 294 3.60 -0.83 14.53
N THR A 295 2.87 -1.18 15.59
CA THR A 295 1.42 -0.86 15.74
C THR A 295 1.12 0.64 15.70
N VAL A 296 2.08 1.51 16.08
CA VAL A 296 1.96 2.97 15.96
C VAL A 296 1.66 3.44 14.53
N ALA A 297 2.09 2.72 13.49
CA ALA A 297 1.81 3.05 12.10
C ALA A 297 0.31 3.04 11.78
N ALA A 298 -0.50 2.26 12.52
CA ALA A 298 -1.94 2.20 12.33
C ALA A 298 -2.63 3.56 12.50
N ALA A 299 -2.13 4.43 13.40
CA ALA A 299 -2.67 5.77 13.61
C ALA A 299 -2.53 6.65 12.35
N TYR A 300 -1.39 6.57 11.67
CA TYR A 300 -1.10 7.34 10.46
C TYR A 300 -1.86 6.82 9.26
N VAL A 301 -1.96 5.49 9.10
CA VAL A 301 -2.79 4.90 8.04
C VAL A 301 -4.27 5.25 8.26
N LYS A 302 -4.78 5.24 9.50
CA LYS A 302 -6.17 5.62 9.78
C LYS A 302 -6.42 7.11 9.51
N ALA A 303 -5.43 7.99 9.76
CA ALA A 303 -5.49 9.39 9.34
C ALA A 303 -5.50 9.54 7.81
N ALA A 304 -4.70 8.74 7.09
CA ALA A 304 -4.73 8.69 5.63
C ALA A 304 -6.10 8.25 5.10
N VAL A 305 -6.71 7.21 5.68
CA VAL A 305 -8.09 6.78 5.34
C VAL A 305 -9.08 7.93 5.51
N ARG A 306 -9.07 8.60 6.67
CA ARG A 306 -9.95 9.76 6.94
C ARG A 306 -9.77 10.86 5.89
N ASP A 307 -8.52 11.23 5.62
CA ASP A 307 -8.21 12.37 4.74
C ASP A 307 -8.52 12.06 3.27
N ILE A 308 -8.26 10.83 2.79
CA ILE A 308 -8.58 10.43 1.42
C ILE A 308 -10.08 10.28 1.20
N LYS A 309 -10.83 9.72 2.17
CA LYS A 309 -12.30 9.70 2.11
C LYS A 309 -12.86 11.12 2.08
N GLY A 310 -12.32 12.02 2.92
CA GLY A 310 -12.65 13.44 2.91
C GLY A 310 -12.36 14.11 1.58
N TYR A 311 -11.21 13.80 0.97
CA TYR A 311 -10.82 14.30 -0.35
C TYR A 311 -11.78 13.84 -1.45
N ILE A 312 -12.04 12.53 -1.56
CA ILE A 312 -12.99 11.94 -2.54
C ILE A 312 -14.35 12.64 -2.45
N SER A 313 -14.87 12.81 -1.22
CA SER A 313 -16.13 13.50 -0.98
C SER A 313 -16.08 14.98 -1.39
N SER A 314 -15.01 15.70 -1.03
CA SER A 314 -14.85 17.12 -1.34
C SER A 314 -14.77 17.42 -2.84
N GLN A 315 -14.24 16.48 -3.64
CA GLN A 315 -14.15 16.59 -5.09
C GLN A 315 -15.47 16.22 -5.80
N ASN A 316 -16.49 15.75 -5.08
CA ASN A 316 -17.71 15.17 -5.64
C ASN A 316 -17.42 13.98 -6.58
N TYR A 317 -16.41 13.17 -6.26
CA TYR A 317 -16.17 11.92 -6.96
C TYR A 317 -17.22 10.87 -6.59
N ARG A 318 -17.20 9.74 -7.31
CA ARG A 318 -18.15 8.64 -7.12
C ARG A 318 -18.10 8.17 -5.67
N SER A 319 -19.26 8.15 -5.00
CA SER A 319 -19.38 7.71 -3.60
C SER A 319 -19.20 6.20 -3.42
N SER A 320 -19.14 5.44 -4.51
CA SER A 320 -18.85 4.00 -4.52
C SER A 320 -17.36 3.68 -4.30
N LEU A 321 -16.46 4.65 -4.51
CA LEU A 321 -15.03 4.46 -4.30
C LEU A 321 -14.73 4.25 -2.81
N GLY A 322 -14.38 3.03 -2.44
CA GLY A 322 -13.98 2.70 -1.07
C GLY A 322 -12.51 3.00 -0.79
N VAL A 323 -12.18 3.28 0.46
CA VAL A 323 -10.81 3.37 0.96
C VAL A 323 -10.61 2.34 2.08
N GLY A 324 -9.79 1.33 1.82
CA GLY A 324 -9.52 0.22 2.72
C GLY A 324 -8.06 0.14 3.18
N TYR A 325 -7.75 -0.97 3.85
CA TYR A 325 -6.40 -1.33 4.28
C TYR A 325 -6.10 -2.80 3.97
N ALA A 326 -4.88 -3.09 3.51
CA ALA A 326 -4.38 -4.44 3.32
C ALA A 326 -3.43 -4.80 4.48
N THR A 327 -3.75 -5.84 5.23
CA THR A 327 -3.00 -6.22 6.44
C THR A 327 -2.15 -7.48 6.25
N ALA A 328 -1.06 -7.55 7.00
CA ALA A 328 -0.28 -8.77 7.19
C ALA A 328 -0.94 -9.70 8.22
N ASP A 329 -0.57 -10.97 8.22
CA ASP A 329 -1.00 -11.94 9.22
C ASP A 329 -0.08 -11.95 10.45
N VAL A 330 -0.28 -10.97 11.33
CA VAL A 330 0.51 -10.74 12.55
C VAL A 330 -0.26 -11.11 13.81
N PRO A 331 0.41 -11.32 14.97
CA PRO A 331 -0.28 -11.58 16.24
C PRO A 331 -1.32 -10.53 16.61
N SER A 332 -1.08 -9.25 16.30
CA SER A 332 -1.99 -8.13 16.54
C SER A 332 -3.11 -7.97 15.49
N ARG A 333 -3.37 -8.98 14.65
CA ARG A 333 -4.33 -8.91 13.53
C ARG A 333 -5.75 -8.53 13.95
N ASN A 334 -6.18 -8.96 15.12
CA ASN A 334 -7.54 -8.72 15.61
C ASN A 334 -7.69 -7.27 16.09
N GLU A 335 -6.69 -6.78 16.82
CA GLU A 335 -6.57 -5.39 17.25
C GLU A 335 -6.49 -4.47 16.03
N LEU A 336 -5.71 -4.83 15.01
CA LEU A 336 -5.63 -4.09 13.74
C LEU A 336 -7.01 -3.98 13.08
N ALA A 337 -7.70 -5.11 12.89
CA ALA A 337 -9.03 -5.12 12.27
C ALA A 337 -10.02 -4.22 13.04
N HIS A 338 -10.08 -4.37 14.37
CA HIS A 338 -10.93 -3.53 15.20
C HIS A 338 -10.53 -2.05 15.17
N TYR A 339 -9.23 -1.74 15.19
CA TYR A 339 -8.75 -0.36 15.14
C TYR A 339 -9.16 0.34 13.85
N PHE A 340 -9.03 -0.33 12.71
CA PHE A 340 -9.42 0.25 11.43
C PHE A 340 -10.94 0.33 11.24
N ALA A 341 -11.73 -0.57 11.84
CA ALA A 341 -13.19 -0.55 11.77
C ALA A 341 -13.87 0.33 12.85
N CYS A 342 -13.19 0.64 13.95
CA CYS A 342 -13.77 1.48 14.99
C CYS A 342 -13.87 2.94 14.55
N GLU A 343 -14.74 3.72 15.19
CA GLU A 343 -14.89 5.16 14.95
C GLU A 343 -14.51 5.94 16.21
N PRO A 344 -13.24 6.37 16.35
CA PRO A 344 -12.81 7.23 17.45
C PRO A 344 -13.48 8.61 17.42
N GLY A 345 -14.35 8.85 18.40
CA GLY A 345 -14.98 10.16 18.63
C GLY A 345 -16.05 10.53 17.59
N ASN A 346 -16.42 11.82 17.55
CA ASN A 346 -17.44 12.38 16.64
C ASN A 346 -16.80 13.44 15.72
N SER A 347 -15.75 13.04 14.98
CA SER A 347 -14.87 13.97 14.23
C SER A 347 -15.45 14.49 12.91
N GLY A 348 -16.74 14.32 12.63
CA GLY A 348 -17.43 14.81 11.42
C GLY A 348 -17.17 13.99 10.14
N ASN A 349 -15.95 13.46 9.95
CA ASN A 349 -15.59 12.53 8.88
C ASN A 349 -15.45 11.10 9.43
N SER A 350 -15.89 10.10 8.66
CA SER A 350 -15.69 8.68 9.00
C SER A 350 -14.20 8.34 8.93
N THR A 351 -13.71 7.70 9.99
CA THR A 351 -12.33 7.22 10.13
C THR A 351 -12.24 5.70 10.00
N ALA A 352 -13.38 5.02 9.91
CA ALA A 352 -13.42 3.62 9.56
C ALA A 352 -13.04 3.43 8.08
N ILE A 353 -12.32 2.35 7.81
CA ILE A 353 -12.11 1.83 6.46
C ILE A 353 -13.45 1.43 5.81
N ASP A 354 -13.50 1.39 4.48
CA ASP A 354 -14.66 0.90 3.73
C ASP A 354 -14.57 -0.59 3.40
N PHE A 355 -13.37 -1.19 3.45
CA PHE A 355 -13.15 -2.63 3.31
C PHE A 355 -11.81 -3.07 3.91
N TRP A 356 -11.74 -4.35 4.28
CA TRP A 356 -10.57 -5.00 4.85
C TRP A 356 -9.97 -6.03 3.89
N GLY A 357 -8.75 -5.75 3.45
CA GLY A 357 -7.93 -6.70 2.71
C GLY A 357 -7.01 -7.45 3.67
N TYR A 358 -6.98 -8.78 3.57
CA TYR A 358 -6.15 -9.61 4.44
C TYR A 358 -5.20 -10.48 3.61
N ASN A 359 -3.88 -10.32 3.78
CA ASN A 359 -2.89 -11.16 3.11
C ASN A 359 -2.72 -12.45 3.92
N VAL A 360 -3.26 -13.57 3.41
CA VAL A 360 -3.38 -14.84 4.16
C VAL A 360 -2.75 -16.00 3.39
N TYR A 361 -1.67 -16.53 3.95
CA TYR A 361 -0.88 -17.63 3.36
C TYR A 361 -0.90 -18.91 4.22
N SER A 362 -1.77 -19.01 5.23
CA SER A 362 -1.82 -20.16 6.15
C SER A 362 -2.36 -21.46 5.52
N TRP A 363 -2.90 -21.42 4.30
CA TRP A 363 -3.32 -22.61 3.56
C TRP A 363 -2.26 -23.00 2.53
N CYS A 364 -1.49 -24.07 2.81
CA CYS A 364 -0.46 -24.58 1.92
C CYS A 364 -0.77 -26.00 1.44
N GLY A 365 -0.67 -26.24 0.13
CA GLY A 365 -0.91 -27.55 -0.46
C GLY A 365 -2.33 -28.09 -0.25
N ASN A 366 -2.44 -29.35 0.17
CA ASN A 366 -3.71 -29.99 0.53
C ASN A 366 -3.98 -29.81 2.03
N SER A 367 -4.30 -28.59 2.45
CA SER A 367 -4.65 -28.26 3.83
C SER A 367 -6.13 -28.54 4.12
N THR A 368 -6.57 -28.17 5.33
CA THR A 368 -7.96 -28.26 5.78
C THR A 368 -8.36 -26.95 6.47
N TYR A 369 -9.67 -26.71 6.58
CA TYR A 369 -10.22 -25.51 7.22
C TYR A 369 -9.71 -25.27 8.65
N GLN A 370 -9.46 -26.36 9.38
CA GLN A 370 -8.92 -26.32 10.73
C GLN A 370 -7.41 -26.04 10.71
N GLN A 371 -6.64 -26.74 9.86
CA GLN A 371 -5.18 -26.57 9.80
C GLN A 371 -4.75 -25.20 9.30
N SER A 372 -5.51 -24.60 8.38
CA SER A 372 -5.25 -23.25 7.89
C SER A 372 -5.75 -22.16 8.83
N GLU A 373 -6.47 -22.52 9.90
CA GLU A 373 -7.15 -21.59 10.81
C GLU A 373 -8.13 -20.64 10.09
N TYR A 374 -8.66 -21.04 8.93
CA TYR A 374 -9.66 -20.23 8.21
C TYR A 374 -10.97 -20.16 8.98
N GLY A 375 -11.30 -21.20 9.77
CA GLY A 375 -12.44 -21.20 10.70
C GLY A 375 -12.38 -20.07 11.72
N GLU A 376 -11.23 -19.91 12.36
CA GLU A 376 -11.04 -18.85 13.37
C GLU A 376 -11.18 -17.46 12.77
N ARG A 377 -10.74 -17.28 11.51
CA ARG A 377 -10.91 -16.02 10.78
C ARG A 377 -12.38 -15.76 10.45
N VAL A 378 -13.14 -16.77 10.01
CA VAL A 378 -14.59 -16.62 9.79
C VAL A 378 -15.31 -16.27 11.08
N ASP A 379 -14.99 -16.93 12.18
CA ASP A 379 -15.61 -16.66 13.48
C ASP A 379 -15.32 -15.22 13.93
N PHE A 380 -14.05 -14.78 13.83
CA PHE A 380 -13.64 -13.42 14.20
C PHE A 380 -14.31 -12.35 13.33
N PHE A 381 -14.38 -12.53 12.01
CA PHE A 381 -14.95 -11.54 11.11
C PHE A 381 -16.48 -11.62 10.98
N SER A 382 -17.16 -12.53 11.68
CA SER A 382 -18.60 -12.77 11.51
C SER A 382 -19.48 -11.54 11.82
N ASP A 383 -19.07 -10.68 12.75
CA ASP A 383 -19.75 -9.45 13.14
C ASP A 383 -19.02 -8.18 12.68
N PHE A 384 -18.04 -8.30 11.79
CA PHE A 384 -17.26 -7.18 11.29
C PHE A 384 -18.10 -6.23 10.42
N PRO A 385 -18.01 -4.90 10.58
CA PRO A 385 -18.99 -3.97 9.98
C PRO A 385 -18.80 -3.70 8.49
N VAL A 386 -17.65 -4.06 7.91
CA VAL A 386 -17.28 -3.78 6.51
C VAL A 386 -16.85 -5.05 5.80
N PRO A 387 -16.84 -5.09 4.45
CA PRO A 387 -16.46 -6.28 3.73
C PRO A 387 -15.01 -6.69 4.00
N VAL A 388 -14.81 -8.00 4.13
CA VAL A 388 -13.49 -8.61 4.26
C VAL A 388 -13.24 -9.56 3.08
N PHE A 389 -12.02 -9.57 2.55
CA PHE A 389 -11.57 -10.49 1.52
C PHE A 389 -10.07 -10.78 1.68
N PHE A 390 -9.60 -11.86 1.06
CA PHE A 390 -8.15 -12.09 0.99
C PHE A 390 -7.54 -11.17 -0.06
N ALA A 391 -6.79 -10.15 0.38
CA ALA A 391 -6.09 -9.25 -0.54
C ALA A 391 -4.89 -9.93 -1.21
N GLU A 392 -4.40 -11.01 -0.59
CA GLU A 392 -3.45 -11.96 -1.17
C GLU A 392 -3.72 -13.36 -0.58
N TYR A 393 -3.62 -14.40 -1.41
CA TYR A 393 -3.52 -15.80 -1.00
C TYR A 393 -2.74 -16.64 -2.03
N GLY A 394 -2.38 -17.86 -1.65
CA GLY A 394 -1.73 -18.84 -2.54
C GLY A 394 -0.33 -19.25 -2.08
N CYS A 395 -0.24 -19.89 -0.92
CA CYS A 395 1.01 -20.33 -0.30
C CYS A 395 1.81 -21.29 -1.20
N ILE A 396 3.14 -21.09 -1.26
CA ILE A 396 4.07 -21.95 -2.01
C ILE A 396 4.88 -22.91 -1.14
N GLU A 397 4.71 -22.86 0.19
CA GLU A 397 5.52 -23.62 1.13
C GLU A 397 5.12 -25.10 1.18
N GLY A 398 6.13 -25.97 1.30
CA GLY A 398 5.93 -27.41 1.51
C GLY A 398 5.29 -28.17 0.34
N LEU A 399 5.31 -27.61 -0.88
CA LEU A 399 4.72 -28.24 -2.07
C LEU A 399 5.62 -29.34 -2.65
N GLU A 400 5.04 -30.51 -2.92
CA GLU A 400 5.77 -31.70 -3.38
C GLU A 400 6.53 -31.48 -4.69
N ASN A 401 5.97 -30.71 -5.63
CA ASN A 401 6.53 -30.48 -6.96
C ASN A 401 7.10 -29.06 -7.13
N GLY A 402 7.44 -28.40 -6.02
CA GLY A 402 8.02 -27.05 -6.02
C GLY A 402 7.00 -25.92 -6.00
N PRO A 403 7.46 -24.66 -5.95
CA PRO A 403 6.62 -23.49 -5.66
C PRO A 403 5.54 -23.21 -6.71
N THR A 404 5.74 -23.65 -7.96
CA THR A 404 4.82 -23.44 -9.09
C THR A 404 3.79 -24.57 -9.25
N SER A 405 3.58 -25.37 -8.20
CA SER A 405 2.67 -26.54 -8.19
C SER A 405 1.52 -26.42 -7.19
N ARG A 406 1.09 -25.17 -6.90
CA ARG A 406 -0.02 -24.88 -5.99
C ARG A 406 -1.31 -25.55 -6.46
N PRO A 407 -1.98 -26.38 -5.63
CA PRO A 407 -3.23 -27.03 -6.01
C PRO A 407 -4.46 -26.14 -5.83
N PHE A 408 -4.31 -25.00 -5.14
CA PHE A 408 -5.37 -24.02 -4.85
C PHE A 408 -6.63 -24.61 -4.21
N THR A 409 -6.48 -25.60 -3.33
CA THR A 409 -7.64 -26.25 -2.68
C THR A 409 -8.40 -25.31 -1.73
N GLU A 410 -7.77 -24.23 -1.28
CA GLU A 410 -8.38 -23.13 -0.54
C GLU A 410 -9.51 -22.44 -1.30
N VAL A 411 -9.50 -22.45 -2.64
CA VAL A 411 -10.51 -21.79 -3.48
C VAL A 411 -11.90 -22.38 -3.22
N GLN A 412 -12.02 -23.70 -3.08
CA GLN A 412 -13.31 -24.34 -2.78
C GLN A 412 -13.87 -23.91 -1.43
N VAL A 413 -12.99 -23.63 -0.46
CA VAL A 413 -13.38 -23.22 0.89
C VAL A 413 -13.74 -21.74 0.92
N LEU A 414 -12.91 -20.90 0.30
CA LEU A 414 -13.10 -19.45 0.24
C LEU A 414 -14.41 -19.07 -0.47
N PHE A 415 -14.73 -19.75 -1.58
CA PHE A 415 -15.99 -19.55 -2.32
C PHE A 415 -17.10 -20.54 -1.95
N GLY A 416 -16.90 -21.30 -0.87
CA GLY A 416 -17.90 -22.20 -0.29
C GLY A 416 -18.27 -21.73 1.11
N ASN A 417 -17.65 -22.37 2.11
CA ASN A 417 -17.95 -22.19 3.53
C ASN A 417 -17.76 -20.76 4.03
N MET A 418 -16.89 -19.98 3.41
CA MET A 418 -16.52 -18.64 3.90
C MET A 418 -17.38 -17.52 3.32
N THR A 419 -18.21 -17.78 2.30
CA THR A 419 -18.96 -16.74 1.54
C THR A 419 -19.98 -15.96 2.36
N GLY A 420 -20.37 -16.46 3.53
CA GLY A 420 -21.21 -15.72 4.48
C GLY A 420 -20.49 -14.56 5.16
N VAL A 421 -19.15 -14.52 5.13
CA VAL A 421 -18.31 -13.50 5.79
C VAL A 421 -17.31 -12.89 4.80
N PHE A 422 -16.59 -13.72 4.06
CA PHE A 422 -15.56 -13.29 3.12
C PHE A 422 -16.11 -13.08 1.70
N SER A 423 -15.69 -11.97 1.08
CA SER A 423 -16.06 -11.56 -0.27
C SER A 423 -15.11 -12.12 -1.34
N GLY A 424 -14.54 -13.30 -1.13
CA GLY A 424 -13.57 -13.92 -2.04
C GLY A 424 -12.12 -13.52 -1.75
N GLY A 425 -11.28 -13.50 -2.80
CA GLY A 425 -9.87 -13.15 -2.64
C GLY A 425 -9.10 -12.94 -3.94
N ILE A 426 -7.84 -12.55 -3.79
CA ILE A 426 -6.91 -12.19 -4.87
C ILE A 426 -5.68 -13.09 -4.76
N VAL A 427 -5.36 -13.86 -5.81
CA VAL A 427 -4.17 -14.72 -5.84
C VAL A 427 -2.91 -13.87 -6.00
N TYR A 428 -1.88 -14.16 -5.21
CA TYR A 428 -0.53 -13.61 -5.38
C TYR A 428 0.35 -14.61 -6.15
N GLU A 429 0.84 -14.32 -7.35
CA GLU A 429 0.61 -13.16 -8.20
C GLU A 429 0.64 -13.53 -9.70
N TRP A 430 0.39 -12.59 -10.60
CA TRP A 430 0.35 -12.87 -12.04
C TRP A 430 1.74 -13.18 -12.61
N PHE A 431 2.70 -12.27 -12.44
CA PHE A 431 4.00 -12.32 -13.10
C PHE A 431 5.01 -13.15 -12.31
N MET A 432 5.70 -14.07 -12.96
CA MET A 432 6.79 -14.83 -12.34
C MET A 432 7.98 -13.92 -12.05
N GLY A 433 8.34 -13.83 -10.77
CA GLY A 433 9.53 -13.15 -10.27
C GLY A 433 10.44 -14.08 -9.47
N GLU A 434 11.49 -13.51 -8.87
CA GLU A 434 12.46 -14.26 -8.05
C GLU A 434 11.83 -14.92 -6.81
N ASN A 435 10.64 -14.45 -6.40
CA ASN A 435 9.86 -14.97 -5.29
C ASN A 435 9.08 -16.27 -5.62
N ASN A 436 9.04 -16.69 -6.90
CA ASN A 436 8.37 -17.89 -7.39
C ASN A 436 6.83 -17.95 -7.21
N TYR A 437 6.15 -16.80 -7.08
CA TYR A 437 4.69 -16.73 -6.90
C TYR A 437 3.88 -16.54 -8.18
N GLY A 438 4.54 -16.30 -9.33
CA GLY A 438 3.83 -15.99 -10.57
C GLY A 438 3.01 -17.16 -11.12
N LEU A 439 1.88 -16.84 -11.73
CA LEU A 439 1.07 -17.79 -12.50
C LEU A 439 1.59 -17.94 -13.95
N ILE A 440 2.27 -16.91 -14.46
CA ILE A 440 2.77 -16.88 -15.83
C ILE A 440 4.20 -16.33 -15.94
N GLU A 441 4.91 -16.71 -16.99
CA GLU A 441 6.15 -16.08 -17.42
C GLU A 441 5.91 -15.22 -18.67
N LEU A 442 6.60 -14.09 -18.76
CA LEU A 442 6.66 -13.31 -19.98
C LEU A 442 7.78 -13.83 -20.89
N GLU A 443 7.42 -14.19 -22.11
CA GLU A 443 8.34 -14.66 -23.13
C GLU A 443 8.50 -13.62 -24.26
N ASN A 444 9.53 -13.81 -25.10
CA ASN A 444 9.76 -13.02 -26.29
C ASN A 444 9.78 -11.50 -26.01
N ASP A 445 10.57 -11.09 -25.02
CA ASP A 445 10.68 -9.70 -24.56
C ASP A 445 9.33 -9.09 -24.16
N GLY A 446 8.45 -9.90 -23.55
CA GLY A 446 7.11 -9.48 -23.14
C GLY A 446 6.05 -9.54 -24.24
N ALA A 447 6.33 -10.12 -25.41
CA ALA A 447 5.33 -10.24 -26.46
C ALA A 447 4.31 -11.37 -26.20
N SER A 448 4.63 -12.38 -25.39
CA SER A 448 3.75 -13.51 -25.12
C SER A 448 3.80 -13.98 -23.66
N VAL A 449 2.83 -14.81 -23.29
CA VAL A 449 2.61 -15.34 -21.94
C VAL A 449 2.75 -16.86 -21.97
N SER A 450 3.47 -17.42 -21.00
CA SER A 450 3.68 -18.86 -20.80
C SER A 450 3.15 -19.27 -19.43
N PRO A 451 2.03 -20.00 -19.33
CA PRO A 451 1.47 -20.38 -18.04
C PRO A 451 2.27 -21.46 -17.31
N TYR A 452 2.40 -21.31 -15.97
CA TYR A 452 2.90 -22.34 -15.07
C TYR A 452 1.80 -23.37 -14.70
N PRO A 453 2.16 -24.52 -14.08
CA PRO A 453 1.17 -25.54 -13.70
C PRO A 453 0.09 -25.06 -12.72
N ASP A 454 0.45 -24.12 -11.84
CA ASP A 454 -0.46 -23.48 -10.89
C ASP A 454 -1.54 -22.63 -11.56
N PHE A 455 -1.28 -21.97 -12.71
CA PHE A 455 -2.32 -21.34 -13.54
C PHE A 455 -3.44 -22.33 -13.91
N THR A 456 -3.05 -23.53 -14.34
CA THR A 456 -4.01 -24.59 -14.69
C THR A 456 -4.79 -25.06 -13.47
N SER A 457 -4.10 -25.24 -12.35
CA SER A 457 -4.73 -25.66 -11.09
C SER A 457 -5.74 -24.62 -10.59
N LEU A 458 -5.37 -23.33 -10.62
CA LEU A 458 -6.26 -22.22 -10.25
C LEU A 458 -7.50 -22.17 -11.14
N ARG A 459 -7.30 -22.26 -12.47
CA ARG A 459 -8.40 -22.31 -13.43
C ARG A 459 -9.39 -23.40 -13.08
N ASP A 460 -8.88 -24.61 -12.85
CA ASP A 460 -9.72 -25.78 -12.65
C ASP A 460 -10.49 -25.71 -11.31
N GLN A 461 -9.89 -25.11 -10.27
CA GLN A 461 -10.58 -24.80 -9.02
C GLN A 461 -11.68 -23.76 -9.23
N LEU A 462 -11.35 -22.62 -9.85
CA LEU A 462 -12.32 -21.53 -10.10
C LEU A 462 -13.44 -21.93 -11.08
N ALA A 463 -13.22 -22.90 -11.96
CA ALA A 463 -14.26 -23.41 -12.87
C ALA A 463 -15.39 -24.14 -12.14
N THR A 464 -15.18 -24.58 -10.89
CA THR A 464 -16.10 -25.45 -10.16
C THR A 464 -16.79 -24.78 -8.97
N ILE A 465 -16.36 -23.56 -8.58
CA ILE A 465 -16.98 -22.84 -7.46
C ILE A 465 -18.41 -22.40 -7.79
N SER A 466 -19.26 -22.36 -6.77
CA SER A 466 -20.63 -21.86 -6.85
C SER A 466 -20.97 -21.13 -5.55
N PRO A 467 -20.47 -19.90 -5.36
CA PRO A 467 -20.65 -19.17 -4.11
C PRO A 467 -22.12 -18.86 -3.85
N SER A 468 -22.54 -18.97 -2.59
CA SER A 468 -23.86 -18.54 -2.17
C SER A 468 -23.92 -17.01 -2.20
N SER A 469 -24.84 -16.46 -2.99
CA SER A 469 -24.97 -15.01 -3.17
C SER A 469 -26.18 -14.48 -2.40
N THR A 470 -26.01 -13.35 -1.72
CA THR A 470 -27.09 -12.58 -1.12
C THR A 470 -27.48 -11.43 -2.06
N MET A 471 -28.77 -11.16 -2.24
CA MET A 471 -29.20 -9.95 -2.94
C MET A 471 -29.19 -8.76 -1.98
N ARG A 472 -28.65 -7.62 -2.41
CA ARG A 472 -28.64 -6.36 -1.67
C ARG A 472 -30.05 -6.05 -1.14
N SER A 473 -31.07 -6.17 -1.97
CA SER A 473 -32.47 -5.85 -1.60
C SER A 473 -33.01 -6.65 -0.41
N THR A 474 -32.42 -7.81 -0.12
CA THR A 474 -32.77 -8.69 1.00
C THR A 474 -31.77 -8.63 2.15
N TYR A 475 -30.60 -8.01 1.95
CA TYR A 475 -29.58 -7.86 2.97
C TYR A 475 -29.85 -6.64 3.84
N THR A 476 -29.88 -6.85 5.16
CA THR A 476 -30.02 -5.78 6.15
C THR A 476 -28.77 -5.79 7.04
N PRO A 477 -27.85 -4.82 6.87
CA PRO A 477 -26.68 -4.70 7.73
C PRO A 477 -27.11 -4.56 9.20
N SER A 478 -26.49 -5.35 10.07
CA SER A 478 -26.73 -5.30 11.53
C SER A 478 -25.46 -5.15 12.35
N ASN A 479 -24.29 -5.35 11.73
CA ASN A 479 -22.99 -5.19 12.34
C ASN A 479 -22.73 -3.72 12.66
N THR A 480 -22.14 -3.46 13.82
CA THR A 480 -21.80 -2.11 14.30
C THR A 480 -20.30 -1.95 14.44
N PRO A 481 -19.75 -0.73 14.32
CA PRO A 481 -18.34 -0.47 14.60
C PRO A 481 -17.90 -1.06 15.95
N PRO A 482 -16.77 -1.79 16.02
CA PRO A 482 -16.25 -2.31 17.27
C PRO A 482 -15.70 -1.18 18.15
N ALA A 483 -15.42 -1.50 19.43
CA ALA A 483 -14.66 -0.60 20.28
C ALA A 483 -13.21 -0.49 19.76
N CYS A 484 -12.64 0.71 19.81
CA CYS A 484 -11.23 0.88 19.48
C CYS A 484 -10.34 0.20 20.54
N PRO A 485 -9.27 -0.49 20.12
CA PRO A 485 -8.23 -0.97 21.04
C PRO A 485 -7.66 0.17 21.91
N THR A 486 -7.33 -0.15 23.15
CA THR A 486 -6.67 0.77 24.08
C THR A 486 -5.17 0.55 24.08
N VAL A 487 -4.39 1.60 24.32
CA VAL A 487 -2.92 1.50 24.37
C VAL A 487 -2.48 0.62 25.54
N ASP A 488 -1.63 -0.36 25.24
CA ASP A 488 -0.97 -1.24 26.20
C ASP A 488 0.40 -1.74 25.66
N ALA A 489 0.94 -2.81 26.24
CA ALA A 489 2.25 -3.35 25.84
C ALA A 489 2.27 -4.07 24.47
N SER A 490 1.10 -4.41 23.92
CA SER A 490 0.91 -5.08 22.63
C SER A 490 0.28 -4.19 21.57
N TRP A 491 -0.32 -3.07 21.97
CA TRP A 491 -0.95 -2.10 21.08
C TRP A 491 -0.55 -0.68 21.44
N GLU A 492 0.19 0.01 20.57
CA GLU A 492 0.76 1.33 20.87
C GLU A 492 0.10 2.49 20.11
N ALA A 493 -0.95 2.25 19.32
CA ALA A 493 -1.66 3.33 18.62
C ALA A 493 -2.86 3.85 19.42
N ALA A 494 -2.76 5.09 19.91
CA ALA A 494 -3.90 5.78 20.50
C ALA A 494 -4.98 6.03 19.44
N ALA A 495 -6.20 5.59 19.72
CA ALA A 495 -7.30 5.71 18.76
C ALA A 495 -7.75 7.17 18.55
N THR A 496 -7.55 8.04 19.54
CA THR A 496 -7.94 9.45 19.46
C THR A 496 -7.06 10.34 20.35
N PRO A 497 -6.72 11.57 19.90
CA PRO A 497 -6.90 12.05 18.53
C PRO A 497 -6.02 11.28 17.55
N LEU A 498 -6.39 11.27 16.27
CA LEU A 498 -5.53 10.81 15.17
C LEU A 498 -4.59 11.95 14.75
N PRO A 499 -3.52 11.67 13.96
CA PRO A 499 -2.75 12.72 13.30
C PRO A 499 -3.69 13.74 12.63
N PRO A 500 -3.44 15.06 12.77
CA PRO A 500 -4.25 16.10 12.14
C PRO A 500 -4.34 15.90 10.62
N SER A 501 -5.38 16.48 10.00
CA SER A 501 -5.47 16.42 8.54
C SER A 501 -4.31 17.19 7.91
N VAL A 502 -3.63 16.53 6.98
CA VAL A 502 -2.55 17.16 6.21
C VAL A 502 -3.13 18.27 5.36
N ASN A 503 -2.61 19.49 5.48
CA ASN A 503 -3.08 20.65 4.73
C ASN A 503 -1.90 21.39 4.08
N PRO A 504 -1.60 21.15 2.79
CA PRO A 504 -0.47 21.79 2.13
C PRO A 504 -0.57 23.32 2.07
N GLN A 505 -1.80 23.86 2.01
CA GLN A 505 -2.03 25.31 2.07
C GLN A 505 -1.66 25.88 3.44
N LEU A 506 -1.96 25.18 4.54
CA LEU A 506 -1.52 25.58 5.88
C LEU A 506 0.01 25.65 5.94
N CYS A 507 0.72 24.63 5.47
CA CYS A 507 2.19 24.59 5.49
C CYS A 507 2.79 25.77 4.70
N ALA A 508 2.31 26.02 3.49
CA ALA A 508 2.75 27.16 2.68
C ALA A 508 2.41 28.51 3.33
N CYS A 509 1.23 28.64 3.94
CA CYS A 509 0.83 29.83 4.70
C CYS A 509 1.70 30.06 5.92
N MET A 510 2.03 29.00 6.65
CA MET A 510 2.88 29.03 7.83
C MET A 510 4.27 29.53 7.45
N VAL A 511 4.92 28.92 6.45
CA VAL A 511 6.29 29.30 6.02
C VAL A 511 6.38 30.78 5.63
N ARG A 512 5.38 31.32 4.91
CA ARG A 512 5.37 32.75 4.54
C ARG A 512 5.15 33.71 5.70
N ASN A 513 4.52 33.23 6.77
CA ASN A 513 4.23 34.03 7.94
C ASN A 513 5.40 34.10 8.92
N LEU A 514 6.44 33.29 8.72
CA LEU A 514 7.62 33.29 9.59
C LEU A 514 8.52 34.51 9.34
N GLU A 515 9.24 34.93 10.39
CA GLU A 515 10.31 35.94 10.31
C GLU A 515 11.69 35.28 10.11
N CYS A 516 11.86 34.02 10.50
CA CYS A 516 13.02 33.18 10.24
C CYS A 516 12.64 31.97 9.39
N ASN A 517 13.36 31.71 8.29
CA ASN A 517 13.04 30.63 7.36
C ASN A 517 14.27 29.80 7.01
N ILE A 518 14.07 28.53 6.65
CA ILE A 518 15.13 27.61 6.23
C ILE A 518 15.29 27.70 4.71
N GLU A 519 16.49 28.09 4.26
CA GLU A 519 16.83 28.13 2.84
C GLU A 519 17.49 26.83 2.38
N SER A 520 18.22 26.17 3.29
CA SER A 520 18.87 24.89 3.01
C SER A 520 17.90 23.86 2.43
N THR A 521 18.43 23.00 1.56
CA THR A 521 17.76 21.80 1.04
C THR A 521 18.53 20.54 1.43
N ASP A 522 19.54 20.68 2.30
CA ASP A 522 20.36 19.58 2.79
C ASP A 522 19.65 18.92 3.97
N GLU A 523 18.77 17.95 3.68
CA GLU A 523 17.97 17.26 4.69
C GLU A 523 18.82 16.54 5.74
N GLU A 524 20.03 16.09 5.40
CA GLU A 524 20.95 15.42 6.33
C GLU A 524 21.37 16.35 7.48
N SER A 525 21.37 17.67 7.23
CA SER A 525 21.75 18.68 8.22
C SER A 525 20.62 19.01 9.21
N TYR A 526 19.35 18.76 8.85
CA TYR A 526 18.18 19.21 9.62
C TYR A 526 18.14 18.61 11.02
N GLY A 527 18.49 17.33 11.17
CA GLY A 527 18.46 16.64 12.46
C GLY A 527 19.31 17.32 13.54
N SER A 528 20.45 17.90 13.16
CA SER A 528 21.31 18.63 14.09
C SER A 528 20.67 19.92 14.60
N VAL A 529 19.91 20.61 13.74
CA VAL A 529 19.23 21.86 14.08
C VAL A 529 17.99 21.58 14.93
N PHE A 530 17.20 20.57 14.57
CA PHE A 530 16.11 20.10 15.42
C PHE A 530 16.61 19.70 16.81
N GLY A 531 17.68 18.89 16.87
CA GLY A 531 18.26 18.46 18.13
C GLY A 531 18.75 19.62 19.01
N PHE A 532 19.33 20.65 18.40
CA PHE A 532 19.73 21.87 19.10
C PHE A 532 18.51 22.64 19.64
N ILE A 533 17.54 22.96 18.79
CA ILE A 533 16.42 23.84 19.17
C ILE A 533 15.46 23.13 20.13
N CYS A 534 15.00 21.92 19.79
CA CYS A 534 14.09 21.16 20.64
C CYS A 534 14.77 20.72 21.97
N GLY A 535 16.09 20.55 21.96
CA GLY A 535 16.88 20.25 23.15
C GLY A 535 17.03 21.44 24.11
N GLU A 536 17.05 22.66 23.59
CA GLU A 536 17.05 23.90 24.40
C GLU A 536 15.69 24.11 25.08
N ASN A 537 14.59 23.94 24.31
CA ASN A 537 13.23 23.98 24.85
C ASN A 537 12.27 23.19 23.94
N ALA A 538 11.68 22.13 24.50
CA ALA A 538 10.74 21.26 23.78
C ALA A 538 9.49 22.00 23.27
N GLU A 539 9.08 23.10 23.94
CA GLU A 539 7.91 23.90 23.54
C GLU A 539 8.08 24.50 22.13
N PHE A 540 9.30 24.74 21.65
CA PHE A 540 9.53 25.21 20.28
C PHE A 540 9.09 24.19 19.22
N CYS A 541 9.00 22.91 19.61
CA CYS A 541 8.67 21.79 18.73
C CYS A 541 7.25 21.26 18.96
N ALA A 542 6.48 21.86 19.88
CA ALA A 542 5.10 21.46 20.16
C ALA A 542 4.20 21.45 18.91
N GLY A 543 4.39 22.42 18.01
CA GLY A 543 3.63 22.52 16.76
C GLY A 543 3.91 21.41 15.73
N ILE A 544 4.99 20.64 15.89
CA ILE A 544 5.39 19.55 14.99
C ILE A 544 5.44 18.18 15.69
N GLU A 545 5.00 18.11 16.95
CA GLU A 545 4.96 16.88 17.73
C GLU A 545 4.14 15.79 17.00
N HIS A 546 4.57 14.54 17.07
CA HIS A 546 3.88 13.43 16.40
C HIS A 546 4.07 12.11 17.16
N ASN A 547 3.34 11.95 18.25
CA ASN A 547 3.43 10.79 19.12
C ASN A 547 2.12 9.98 19.12
N ALA A 548 2.11 8.88 18.38
CA ALA A 548 0.94 8.01 18.26
C ALA A 548 0.59 7.22 19.53
N THR A 549 1.55 7.00 20.43
CA THR A 549 1.30 6.30 21.70
C THR A 549 0.50 7.14 22.69
N THR A 550 0.76 8.44 22.71
CA THR A 550 0.05 9.38 23.57
C THR A 550 -1.13 10.07 22.87
N GLY A 551 -1.19 9.96 21.54
CA GLY A 551 -2.13 10.74 20.72
C GLY A 551 -1.79 12.24 20.74
N THR A 552 -0.51 12.60 20.90
CA THR A 552 -0.08 14.00 20.94
C THR A 552 0.44 14.39 19.57
N TYR A 553 -0.24 15.32 18.91
CA TYR A 553 0.13 15.81 17.60
C TYR A 553 0.08 17.33 17.54
N GLY A 554 1.12 17.94 16.98
CA GLY A 554 1.12 19.33 16.59
C GLY A 554 0.34 19.54 15.29
N GLY A 555 -0.26 20.72 15.12
CA GLY A 555 -1.05 21.07 13.94
C GLY A 555 -0.24 21.16 12.64
N LEU A 556 1.09 21.22 12.74
CA LEU A 556 2.03 21.29 11.62
C LEU A 556 2.79 19.98 11.43
N SER A 557 2.45 18.90 12.15
CA SER A 557 3.13 17.61 12.08
C SER A 557 3.07 16.96 10.69
N GLY A 558 2.08 17.34 9.87
CA GLY A 558 1.92 16.88 8.49
C GLY A 558 2.64 17.73 7.44
N CYS A 559 3.38 18.77 7.83
CA CYS A 559 4.19 19.55 6.89
C CYS A 559 5.50 18.82 6.55
N ASP A 560 6.12 19.13 5.41
CA ASP A 560 7.39 18.51 5.05
C ASP A 560 8.50 18.92 6.05
N PRO A 561 9.57 18.10 6.24
CA PRO A 561 10.59 18.34 7.26
C PRO A 561 11.25 19.72 7.21
N LYS A 562 11.42 20.29 6.00
CA LYS A 562 11.95 21.65 5.81
C LYS A 562 11.03 22.71 6.43
N ASP A 563 9.73 22.60 6.20
CA ASP A 563 8.72 23.53 6.71
C ASP A 563 8.59 23.40 8.23
N GLN A 564 8.64 22.17 8.75
CA GLN A 564 8.71 21.92 10.19
C GLN A 564 9.95 22.57 10.82
N LEU A 565 11.11 22.45 10.18
CA LEU A 565 12.33 23.08 10.68
C LEU A 565 12.25 24.60 10.64
N ALA A 566 11.64 25.17 9.59
CA ALA A 566 11.40 26.60 9.49
C ALA A 566 10.52 27.09 10.66
N TRP A 567 9.44 26.37 10.97
CA TRP A 567 8.60 26.67 12.13
C TRP A 567 9.42 26.71 13.43
N VAL A 568 10.16 25.64 13.72
CA VAL A 568 10.96 25.49 14.94
C VAL A 568 12.06 26.56 15.03
N ALA A 569 12.75 26.83 13.92
CA ALA A 569 13.75 27.91 13.80
C ALA A 569 13.15 29.28 14.11
N ASN A 570 11.94 29.55 13.62
CA ASN A 570 11.23 30.78 13.90
C ASN A 570 10.83 30.91 15.37
N GLN A 571 10.36 29.84 16.02
CA GLN A 571 10.06 29.86 17.45
C GLN A 571 11.31 30.21 18.29
N TYR A 572 12.45 29.60 17.96
CA TYR A 572 13.74 29.93 18.59
C TYR A 572 14.16 31.38 18.34
N TYR A 573 14.05 31.87 17.10
CA TYR A 573 14.39 33.24 16.72
C TYR A 573 13.56 34.28 17.50
N LEU A 574 12.25 34.06 17.61
CA LEU A 574 11.32 34.92 18.35
C LEU A 574 11.65 34.94 19.85
N ALA A 575 11.91 33.78 20.45
CA ALA A 575 12.29 33.65 21.85
C ALA A 575 13.64 34.31 22.18
N ASN A 576 14.56 34.36 21.21
CA ASN A 576 15.87 34.98 21.33
C ASN A 576 15.90 36.45 20.88
N GLY A 577 14.78 37.15 21.05
CA GLY A 577 14.70 38.60 20.85
C GLY A 577 14.96 39.03 19.40
N ARG A 578 14.69 38.16 18.43
CA ARG A 578 14.86 38.43 16.99
C ARG A 578 16.30 38.79 16.58
N SER A 579 17.30 38.26 17.29
CA SER A 579 18.70 38.44 16.91
C SER A 579 18.99 37.74 15.58
N ALA A 580 19.68 38.41 14.65
CA ALA A 580 20.10 37.81 13.38
C ALA A 580 20.91 36.52 13.58
N SER A 581 21.73 36.45 14.65
CA SER A 581 22.50 35.24 14.99
C SER A 581 21.64 34.06 15.45
N ALA A 582 20.38 34.30 15.84
CA ALA A 582 19.42 33.27 16.22
C ALA A 582 18.62 32.74 15.01
N CYS A 583 18.87 33.27 13.81
CA CYS A 583 18.31 32.80 12.54
C CYS A 583 19.43 32.61 11.50
N ASP A 584 20.54 32.00 11.91
CA ASP A 584 21.66 31.70 11.02
C ASP A 584 21.85 30.19 10.86
N PHE A 585 21.95 29.46 11.97
CA PHE A 585 22.16 28.01 12.02
C PHE A 585 23.26 27.54 11.03
N SER A 586 24.42 28.20 11.07
CA SER A 586 25.53 27.94 10.13
C SER A 586 25.18 28.24 8.67
N GLY A 587 24.38 29.28 8.44
CA GLY A 587 23.92 29.71 7.11
C GLY A 587 22.76 28.90 6.53
N MET A 588 22.12 28.01 7.31
CA MET A 588 20.96 27.25 6.86
C MET A 588 19.66 28.06 6.83
N ALA A 589 19.58 29.11 7.65
CA ALA A 589 18.41 29.97 7.76
C ALA A 589 18.71 31.41 7.39
N THR A 590 17.65 32.13 7.02
CA THR A 590 17.68 33.57 6.79
C THR A 590 16.44 34.23 7.35
N THR A 591 16.56 35.51 7.70
CA THR A 591 15.40 36.31 8.09
C THR A 591 14.63 36.80 6.88
N GLN A 592 13.31 36.79 6.95
CA GLN A 592 12.40 37.32 5.93
C GLN A 592 11.35 38.25 6.54
N SER A 593 10.60 38.95 5.69
CA SER A 593 9.43 39.71 6.13
C SER A 593 8.20 38.80 6.14
N ALA A 594 7.60 38.63 7.32
CA ALA A 594 6.35 37.89 7.46
C ALA A 594 5.24 38.48 6.57
N SER A 595 4.51 37.61 5.90
CA SER A 595 3.36 37.98 5.07
C SER A 595 2.18 37.03 5.28
N THR A 596 0.95 37.57 5.20
CA THR A 596 -0.28 36.78 5.31
C THR A 596 -1.18 37.12 4.13
N SER A 597 -1.39 36.15 3.23
CA SER A 597 -2.35 36.30 2.13
C SER A 597 -3.78 36.12 2.63
N SER A 598 -4.77 36.59 1.88
CA SER A 598 -6.19 36.53 2.27
C SER A 598 -6.72 35.10 2.46
N GLY A 599 -6.06 34.08 1.90
CA GLY A 599 -6.39 32.67 2.09
C GLY A 599 -5.70 31.99 3.27
N CYS A 600 -4.79 32.68 3.96
CA CYS A 600 -4.01 32.11 5.06
C CYS A 600 -4.56 32.44 6.44
N GLN A 601 -5.29 33.55 6.59
CA GLN A 601 -5.66 34.07 7.89
C GLN A 601 -6.42 33.05 8.75
N SER A 602 -7.47 32.42 8.20
CA SER A 602 -8.26 31.43 8.95
C SER A 602 -7.47 30.17 9.31
N LEU A 603 -6.53 29.74 8.46
CA LEU A 603 -5.69 28.57 8.70
C LEU A 603 -4.67 28.85 9.81
N LEU A 604 -4.04 30.02 9.78
CA LEU A 604 -3.07 30.45 10.80
C LEU A 604 -3.74 30.73 12.14
N GLU A 605 -4.95 31.33 12.14
CA GLU A 605 -5.75 31.51 13.36
C GLU A 605 -6.18 30.17 13.97
N ALA A 606 -6.53 29.19 13.14
CA ALA A 606 -6.94 27.86 13.59
C ALA A 606 -5.78 27.02 14.15
N VAL A 607 -4.59 27.09 13.53
CA VAL A 607 -3.40 26.38 14.04
C VAL A 607 -2.80 27.06 15.28
N GLY A 608 -2.99 28.39 15.40
CA GLY A 608 -2.55 29.18 16.56
C GLY A 608 -1.05 29.47 16.59
N THR A 609 -0.63 30.31 17.55
CA THR A 609 0.77 30.75 17.69
C THR A 609 1.73 29.66 18.14
N GLU A 610 1.22 28.66 18.87
CA GLU A 610 1.98 27.48 19.28
C GLU A 610 2.00 26.39 18.20
N GLY A 611 1.20 26.54 17.14
CA GLY A 611 1.12 25.58 16.05
C GLY A 611 0.44 24.26 16.43
N THR A 612 -0.25 24.19 17.58
CA THR A 612 -0.87 22.97 18.13
C THR A 612 -2.36 22.83 17.81
N GLY A 613 -2.96 23.83 17.17
CA GLY A 613 -4.37 23.80 16.76
C GLY A 613 -4.60 22.90 15.55
N THR A 614 -5.84 22.44 15.38
CA THR A 614 -6.24 21.58 14.26
C THR A 614 -6.92 22.37 13.15
N VAL A 615 -6.56 22.10 11.91
CA VAL A 615 -7.23 22.67 10.73
C VAL A 615 -8.13 21.65 10.04
N ALA A 616 -9.12 22.14 9.28
CA ALA A 616 -9.91 21.29 8.42
C ALA A 616 -9.06 20.67 7.31
N SER A 617 -9.44 19.46 6.88
CA SER A 617 -8.83 18.79 5.73
C SER A 617 -8.95 19.68 4.48
N PRO A 618 -7.92 19.75 3.63
CA PRO A 618 -7.96 20.53 2.41
C PRO A 618 -9.00 19.95 1.43
N THR A 619 -9.67 20.84 0.70
CA THR A 619 -10.65 20.46 -0.33
C THR A 619 -10.01 20.36 -1.72
N GLY A 620 -8.70 20.13 -1.81
CA GLY A 620 -7.94 20.11 -3.06
C GLY A 620 -6.54 19.53 -2.88
N ARG A 621 -5.82 19.33 -3.99
CA ARG A 621 -4.46 18.74 -3.99
C ARG A 621 -3.40 19.57 -3.26
N GLY A 622 -3.70 20.82 -2.95
CA GLY A 622 -2.80 21.67 -2.18
C GLY A 622 -1.55 22.14 -2.94
N THR A 623 -1.62 22.29 -4.26
CA THR A 623 -0.81 23.33 -4.91
C THR A 623 -1.56 24.64 -4.70
N GLU A 624 -0.86 25.68 -4.29
CA GLU A 624 -1.50 26.97 -4.09
C GLU A 624 -2.28 27.38 -5.34
N ALA A 625 -3.54 27.78 -5.14
CA ALA A 625 -4.26 28.53 -6.14
C ALA A 625 -3.47 29.82 -6.39
N ALA A 626 -2.64 29.83 -7.44
CA ALA A 626 -2.26 31.07 -8.09
C ALA A 626 -3.58 31.79 -8.40
N GLY A 627 -3.79 32.94 -7.76
CA GLY A 627 -5.06 33.64 -7.74
C GLY A 627 -5.72 33.68 -9.12
N THR A 628 -6.99 33.32 -9.17
CA THR A 628 -7.84 33.40 -10.36
C THR A 628 -7.94 34.85 -10.85
N GLY A 629 -7.04 35.23 -11.75
CA GLY A 629 -7.18 36.33 -12.69
C GLY A 629 -7.16 35.74 -14.10
N GLY A 630 -8.35 35.57 -14.70
CA GLY A 630 -8.48 34.92 -15.99
C GLY A 630 -7.75 35.67 -17.11
N SER A 631 -7.08 34.91 -17.99
CA SER A 631 -6.97 35.12 -19.44
C SER A 631 -6.29 33.92 -20.08
N SER A 632 -6.97 33.32 -21.05
CA SER A 632 -6.51 32.21 -21.87
C SER A 632 -5.29 32.59 -22.75
N SER A 633 -4.21 31.81 -22.70
CA SER A 633 -3.35 31.57 -23.86
C SER A 633 -2.45 30.36 -23.67
N SER A 634 -2.47 29.47 -24.66
CA SER A 634 -1.62 28.31 -24.85
C SER A 634 -0.13 28.64 -24.99
N SER A 635 0.75 27.92 -24.30
CA SER A 635 1.94 27.23 -24.82
C SER A 635 2.78 26.66 -23.68
N GLY A 636 3.50 25.57 -23.97
CA GLY A 636 4.08 24.65 -22.99
C GLY A 636 5.30 25.17 -22.22
N GLY A 637 5.66 24.40 -21.19
CA GLY A 637 6.88 24.61 -20.41
C GLY A 637 7.03 23.55 -19.31
N ALA A 638 8.15 22.84 -19.40
CA ALA A 638 8.78 21.89 -18.47
C ALA A 638 8.19 21.69 -17.06
N ALA A 639 7.94 20.43 -16.73
CA ALA A 639 7.79 19.95 -15.36
C ALA A 639 9.12 20.08 -14.60
N PRO A 640 9.14 20.65 -13.38
CA PRO A 640 10.30 20.53 -12.50
C PRO A 640 10.29 19.12 -11.91
N GLY A 641 11.25 18.30 -12.33
CA GLY A 641 11.53 17.02 -11.67
C GLY A 641 12.11 17.28 -10.29
N VAL A 642 11.39 16.85 -9.25
CA VAL A 642 11.87 16.83 -7.87
C VAL A 642 12.23 15.39 -7.56
N SER A 643 13.53 15.13 -7.48
CA SER A 643 14.12 13.85 -7.11
C SER A 643 14.54 13.90 -5.64
N THR A 644 13.86 13.16 -4.78
CA THR A 644 14.22 12.94 -3.37
C THR A 644 14.85 11.56 -3.20
N PRO A 645 16.11 11.45 -2.72
CA PRO A 645 16.66 10.20 -2.21
C PRO A 645 16.37 10.09 -0.70
N GLY A 646 15.65 9.06 -0.29
CA GLY A 646 15.41 8.76 1.13
C GLY A 646 16.58 8.00 1.76
N PHE A 647 16.92 8.38 3.00
CA PHE A 647 17.61 7.57 3.99
C PHE A 647 17.28 8.13 5.39
N PHE A 648 16.44 7.45 6.17
CA PHE A 648 16.27 7.71 7.60
C PHE A 648 16.93 6.58 8.40
N GLY A 649 17.94 6.96 9.18
CA GLY A 649 18.40 6.22 10.34
C GLY A 649 17.78 6.85 11.58
N GLY A 650 16.86 6.12 12.23
CA GLY A 650 16.13 6.59 13.39
C GLY A 650 16.99 6.80 14.63
N ASN A 651 16.50 7.64 15.55
CA ASN A 651 17.05 7.79 16.89
C ASN A 651 15.94 7.82 17.93
N VAL A 652 15.36 6.64 18.21
CA VAL A 652 14.71 6.33 19.48
C VAL A 652 15.79 5.96 20.51
N ILE A 653 16.76 6.84 20.80
CA ILE A 653 17.69 6.71 21.95
C ILE A 653 18.17 8.10 22.41
N MET A 654 17.27 8.96 22.91
CA MET A 654 17.70 10.26 23.52
C MET A 654 17.13 10.54 24.91
N VAL A 655 16.77 9.49 25.66
CA VAL A 655 16.52 9.60 27.13
C VAL A 655 17.52 8.77 27.95
N ALA A 656 18.20 7.78 27.36
CA ALA A 656 19.18 6.95 28.07
C ALA A 656 20.61 7.52 28.13
N TYR A 657 21.01 8.39 27.19
CA TYR A 657 22.39 8.89 27.12
C TYR A 657 22.68 10.09 28.05
N THR A 658 21.67 10.88 28.41
CA THR A 658 21.83 11.98 29.37
C THR A 658 21.99 11.48 30.81
N ALA A 659 21.37 10.35 31.18
CA ALA A 659 21.56 9.73 32.49
C ALA A 659 22.97 9.11 32.67
N ILE A 660 23.57 8.56 31.61
CA ILE A 660 24.91 7.95 31.67
C ILE A 660 26.03 9.02 31.61
N ALA A 661 25.82 10.12 30.87
CA ALA A 661 26.75 11.25 30.85
C ALA A 661 26.82 11.99 32.19
N VAL A 662 25.69 12.14 32.90
CA VAL A 662 25.66 12.79 34.23
C VAL A 662 26.31 11.93 35.32
N ILE A 663 26.20 10.59 35.23
CA ILE A 663 26.90 9.68 36.17
C ILE A 663 28.41 9.64 35.89
N SER A 664 28.83 9.82 34.63
CA SER A 664 30.25 9.80 34.23
C SER A 664 30.99 11.09 34.60
N VAL A 665 30.31 12.24 34.61
CA VAL A 665 30.91 13.52 35.06
C VAL A 665 30.97 13.63 36.59
N ALA A 666 30.00 13.05 37.32
CA ALA A 666 30.04 12.99 38.78
C ALA A 666 31.16 12.06 39.31
N GLY A 667 31.53 11.01 38.56
CA GLY A 667 32.62 10.11 38.90
C GLY A 667 34.03 10.72 38.75
N ILE A 668 34.19 11.75 37.91
CA ILE A 668 35.48 12.41 37.66
C ILE A 668 35.76 13.56 38.66
N VAL A 669 34.75 14.00 39.43
CA VAL A 669 34.91 15.02 40.49
C VAL A 669 35.06 14.39 41.88
N ALA A 670 34.92 13.07 42.02
CA ALA A 670 34.97 12.36 43.30
C ALA A 670 36.10 11.32 43.43
N LEU A 671 37.17 11.42 42.63
CA LEU A 671 38.43 10.68 42.78
C LEU A 671 39.64 11.61 42.92
#